data_AF-A0A8J2KBX2-F1
#
_entry.id   AF-A0A8J2KBX2-F1
#
_cell.length_a   1.000
_cell.length_b   1.000
_cell.length_c   1.000
_cell.angle_alpha   90.00
_cell.angle_beta   90.00
_cell.angle_gamma   90.00
#
_symmetry.space_group_name_H-M   'P 1'
#
loop_
_entity.id
_entity.type
_entity.pdbx_description
1 polymer ?
#
loop_
_entity_poly.entity_id
_entity_poly.type
_entity_poly.pdbx_seq_one_letter_code
_entity_poly.pdbx_strand_id
1 'polypeptide(L)'
;MGEELSTAAVIEKLLCEDPSAECHLGFCSSCPKLNVMDDLVGAWNEDQIEFYQRKSTDRTTVNKLTEGLQDFRARVKQFVPKIITNDLIARKQAEFIARLKEDVLEDDTTAIIHVDFAMNYSYVYQDEEFSSVEAAAAERHKKLKGALNWEKHSGRFKTPQDMPSLPLLEVHGDSFRINTRNFNYVLDKVLDLPIVILSMNGKLREGKSYVLNYFIRYLKNGTKEDWFEVELPDDEMFPWRSGSHRVTAGINIWSEPFIHDLNGEQVAVLLLDCQGLYDERTTQQQNATVFSLSCLLSSVMIYNAKNKIEDELLEKLRFFSNYTKAVSTITPGHEDTRPYLMFLLRDFEFISEFDFGFHNKDSQPQPIRGERGNYFYRIFTTTDDMTEENQSNREALRECYKDIGMFLMPYPGTNFIEDSVKNQPEDRFQKVLKELVIHTVDNLVTKRLGEEEVTGRSFQPYVNMWAELCENGEFPESLTIEEMSSKLQSTVAVTQALETFKEKFRVILSSKDSGCDDEELNNRFTMTVEESVAFFNSKRSLRYTDSGRVFVDILRLRNDCLRYFREHCVPINQSVRQEKNFSAITKAKHHFNAKLDEYLSSGQAGIDDNGFEKLFDSFFLGAKQIFNAHRASGSEDTVLEHLNTLIIDCLTHFESCGKPLNRKLRHGRNTDSVALALENFKQDFNDFLNSDKAGVKDAELSKMKPRVLHSAIQVFHSNRSSGSDDTVKSYLDELKTACEIHFRDYCVPKNQRRRSEWRSDMTVLGVVGVGTAVLGGLIGALVNDDEEPSGSTSKATSTSTSKKESSHSRKETNPP
;
A
#
# COMPACT_ATOMS: atom_id res chain seq x y z
N MET A 1 -40.87 -3.48 -21.67
CA MET A 1 -40.23 -3.38 -20.34
C MET A 1 -38.93 -2.66 -20.58
N GLY A 2 -38.81 -1.42 -20.10
CA GLY A 2 -37.71 -0.51 -20.43
C GLY A 2 -37.48 0.45 -19.27
N GLU A 3 -37.32 -0.11 -18.08
CA GLU A 3 -36.86 0.62 -16.89
C GLU A 3 -35.36 0.37 -16.73
N GLU A 4 -34.57 1.43 -16.61
CA GLU A 4 -33.14 1.35 -16.39
C GLU A 4 -32.83 0.83 -14.99
N LEU A 5 -32.13 -0.30 -14.90
CA LEU A 5 -31.72 -0.91 -13.64
C LEU A 5 -30.47 -0.22 -13.09
N SER A 6 -30.70 0.81 -12.26
CA SER A 6 -29.63 1.47 -11.50
C SER A 6 -29.00 0.51 -10.47
N THR A 7 -27.75 0.76 -10.08
CA THR A 7 -27.05 -0.06 -9.08
C THR A 7 -27.79 -0.08 -7.73
N ALA A 8 -28.36 1.06 -7.31
CA ALA A 8 -29.19 1.15 -6.11
C ALA A 8 -30.45 0.27 -6.21
N ALA A 9 -31.20 0.35 -7.30
CA ALA A 9 -32.41 -0.44 -7.52
C ALA A 9 -32.12 -1.96 -7.61
N VAL A 10 -30.91 -2.35 -8.03
CA VAL A 10 -30.45 -3.75 -7.99
C VAL A 10 -30.13 -4.17 -6.55
N ILE A 11 -29.49 -3.32 -5.74
CA ILE A 11 -29.16 -3.63 -4.34
C ILE A 11 -30.42 -3.74 -3.48
N GLU A 12 -31.37 -2.80 -3.61
CA GLU A 12 -32.67 -2.81 -2.92
C GLU A 12 -33.46 -4.10 -3.18
N LYS A 13 -33.42 -4.63 -4.41
CA LYS A 13 -34.08 -5.89 -4.80
C LYS A 13 -33.35 -7.15 -4.32
N LEU A 14 -32.12 -7.03 -3.83
CA LEU A 14 -31.26 -8.16 -3.43
C LEU A 14 -31.04 -8.27 -1.92
N LEU A 15 -31.24 -7.21 -1.15
CA LEU A 15 -31.05 -7.19 0.30
C LEU A 15 -32.39 -7.09 1.05
N CYS A 16 -32.33 -7.10 2.38
CA CYS A 16 -33.47 -6.79 3.24
C CYS A 16 -33.76 -5.27 3.21
N GLU A 17 -35.00 -4.89 3.52
CA GLU A 17 -35.48 -3.50 3.56
C GLU A 17 -34.62 -2.57 4.44
N ASP A 18 -34.12 -3.08 5.57
CA ASP A 18 -33.00 -2.50 6.32
C ASP A 18 -31.80 -3.49 6.29
N PRO A 19 -30.76 -3.23 5.47
CA PRO A 19 -29.71 -4.21 5.20
C PRO A 19 -28.53 -4.12 6.18
N SER A 20 -28.43 -5.08 7.10
CA SER A 20 -27.30 -5.21 8.03
C SER A 20 -25.95 -5.50 7.34
N ALA A 21 -24.84 -5.43 8.09
CA ALA A 21 -23.53 -5.84 7.58
C ALA A 21 -23.52 -7.32 7.13
N GLU A 22 -24.25 -8.21 7.81
CA GLU A 22 -24.41 -9.62 7.44
C GLU A 22 -25.18 -9.78 6.12
N CYS A 23 -26.16 -8.90 5.85
CA CYS A 23 -26.85 -8.83 4.56
C CYS A 23 -25.84 -8.51 3.43
N HIS A 24 -24.94 -7.55 3.64
CA HIS A 24 -23.94 -7.18 2.63
C HIS A 24 -22.81 -8.21 2.46
N LEU A 25 -22.40 -8.90 3.53
CA LEU A 25 -21.35 -9.91 3.50
C LEU A 25 -21.84 -11.30 3.04
N GLY A 26 -23.15 -11.50 2.88
CA GLY A 26 -23.73 -12.75 2.39
C GLY A 26 -24.04 -13.80 3.46
N PHE A 27 -23.97 -13.42 4.74
CA PHE A 27 -24.27 -14.31 5.87
C PHE A 27 -25.74 -14.30 6.30
N CYS A 28 -26.53 -13.30 5.90
CA CYS A 28 -27.97 -13.25 6.20
C CYS A 28 -28.76 -14.28 5.37
N SER A 29 -29.39 -15.23 6.06
CA SER A 29 -30.28 -16.25 5.47
C SER A 29 -31.62 -15.73 4.97
N SER A 30 -31.99 -14.50 5.32
CA SER A 30 -33.30 -13.90 5.01
C SER A 30 -33.29 -12.96 3.80
N CYS A 31 -32.14 -12.73 3.17
CA CYS A 31 -32.07 -11.87 1.98
C CYS A 31 -32.70 -12.53 0.74
N PRO A 32 -33.40 -11.78 -0.14
CA PRO A 32 -34.08 -12.31 -1.32
C PRO A 32 -33.14 -12.78 -2.47
N LYS A 33 -31.82 -12.69 -2.28
CA LYS A 33 -30.76 -12.87 -3.31
C LYS A 33 -30.93 -14.05 -4.24
N LEU A 34 -31.29 -15.22 -3.71
CA LEU A 34 -31.32 -16.47 -4.47
C LEU A 34 -32.52 -16.55 -5.42
N ASN A 35 -33.64 -15.91 -5.08
CA ASN A 35 -34.85 -15.94 -5.91
C ASN A 35 -34.84 -14.80 -6.94
N VAL A 36 -34.43 -13.59 -6.52
CA VAL A 36 -34.57 -12.38 -7.35
C VAL A 36 -33.45 -12.25 -8.41
N MET A 37 -32.30 -12.89 -8.23
CA MET A 37 -31.24 -12.88 -9.27
C MET A 37 -31.67 -13.60 -10.56
N ASP A 38 -32.35 -14.73 -10.47
CA ASP A 38 -32.79 -15.45 -11.67
C ASP A 38 -33.95 -14.73 -12.39
N ASP A 39 -34.81 -14.03 -11.66
CA ASP A 39 -35.85 -13.16 -12.25
C ASP A 39 -35.26 -11.91 -12.92
N LEU A 40 -34.32 -11.20 -12.25
CA LEU A 40 -33.62 -10.03 -12.79
C LEU A 40 -32.87 -10.35 -14.10
N VAL A 41 -32.16 -11.49 -14.11
CA VAL A 41 -31.35 -11.97 -15.23
C VAL A 41 -32.23 -12.64 -16.29
N GLY A 42 -33.38 -13.19 -15.89
CA GLY A 42 -34.38 -13.82 -16.74
C GLY A 42 -35.16 -12.85 -17.64
N ALA A 43 -35.30 -11.59 -17.23
CA ALA A 43 -36.05 -10.56 -17.96
C ALA A 43 -35.46 -10.13 -19.32
N TRP A 44 -34.20 -10.49 -19.61
CA TRP A 44 -33.53 -10.19 -20.88
C TRP A 44 -33.82 -11.24 -21.95
N ASN A 45 -34.39 -10.83 -23.08
CA ASN A 45 -34.89 -11.70 -24.15
C ASN A 45 -34.11 -11.56 -25.49
N GLU A 46 -32.91 -10.98 -25.47
CA GLU A 46 -32.10 -10.74 -26.68
C GLU A 46 -31.01 -11.82 -26.83
N ASP A 47 -30.84 -12.38 -28.02
CA ASP A 47 -29.90 -13.51 -28.27
C ASP A 47 -28.42 -13.13 -28.07
N GLN A 48 -28.08 -11.86 -28.32
CA GLN A 48 -26.75 -11.27 -28.08
C GLN A 48 -26.92 -9.93 -27.36
N ILE A 49 -26.09 -9.69 -26.34
CA ILE A 49 -26.08 -8.44 -25.57
C ILE A 49 -24.81 -7.67 -25.89
N GLU A 50 -24.97 -6.40 -26.28
CA GLU A 50 -23.87 -5.45 -26.44
C GLU A 50 -23.67 -4.64 -25.15
N PHE A 51 -22.45 -4.64 -24.60
CA PHE A 51 -22.10 -3.87 -23.41
C PHE A 51 -20.67 -3.33 -23.49
N TYR A 52 -20.32 -2.39 -22.62
CA TYR A 52 -19.01 -1.76 -22.60
C TYR A 52 -18.20 -2.23 -21.39
N GLN A 53 -16.94 -2.61 -21.61
CA GLN A 53 -16.02 -3.01 -20.55
C GLN A 53 -14.69 -2.25 -20.66
N ARG A 54 -14.24 -1.68 -19.53
CA ARG A 54 -12.90 -1.09 -19.38
C ARG A 54 -11.87 -2.22 -19.26
N LYS A 55 -10.80 -2.17 -20.05
CA LYS A 55 -9.81 -3.28 -20.13
C LYS A 55 -8.77 -3.28 -19.01
N SER A 56 -8.70 -2.20 -18.23
CA SER A 56 -7.62 -1.91 -17.29
C SER A 56 -8.07 -0.92 -16.21
N THR A 57 -7.37 -0.90 -15.07
CA THR A 57 -7.66 -0.07 -13.89
C THR A 57 -7.46 1.44 -14.11
N ASP A 58 -6.73 1.84 -15.14
CA ASP A 58 -6.42 3.23 -15.52
C ASP A 58 -7.51 3.91 -16.38
N ARG A 59 -8.67 3.26 -16.59
CA ARG A 59 -9.93 3.82 -17.14
C ARG A 59 -9.88 4.39 -18.58
N THR A 60 -8.74 4.37 -19.29
CA THR A 60 -8.54 5.05 -20.59
C THR A 60 -9.14 4.36 -21.82
N THR A 61 -9.36 3.04 -21.79
CA THR A 61 -9.85 2.29 -22.97
C THR A 61 -11.12 1.50 -22.64
N VAL A 62 -12.24 1.92 -23.25
CA VAL A 62 -13.55 1.27 -23.14
C VAL A 62 -13.80 0.49 -24.43
N ASN A 63 -13.91 -0.84 -24.34
CA ASN A 63 -14.24 -1.67 -25.50
C ASN A 63 -15.74 -1.96 -25.53
N LYS A 64 -16.35 -1.84 -26.71
CA LYS A 64 -17.66 -2.44 -27.00
C LYS A 64 -17.47 -3.95 -27.15
N LEU A 65 -18.20 -4.74 -26.37
CA LEU A 65 -18.24 -6.19 -26.43
C LEU A 65 -19.64 -6.65 -26.81
N THR A 66 -19.72 -7.73 -27.57
CA THR A 66 -20.97 -8.41 -27.92
C THR A 66 -20.82 -9.85 -27.46
N GLU A 67 -21.62 -10.29 -26.48
CA GLU A 67 -21.57 -11.65 -25.93
C GLU A 67 -22.94 -12.33 -26.09
N GLY A 68 -22.95 -13.66 -26.14
CA GLY A 68 -24.20 -14.42 -26.15
C GLY A 68 -24.94 -14.26 -24.83
N LEU A 69 -26.28 -14.30 -24.87
CA LEU A 69 -27.13 -14.08 -23.68
C LEU A 69 -26.67 -14.88 -22.46
N GLN A 70 -26.37 -16.18 -22.62
CA GLN A 70 -26.00 -17.04 -21.50
C GLN A 70 -24.65 -16.66 -20.86
N ASP A 71 -23.67 -16.24 -21.65
CA ASP A 71 -22.35 -15.82 -21.17
C ASP A 71 -22.45 -14.50 -20.38
N PHE A 72 -23.25 -13.55 -20.89
CA PHE A 72 -23.53 -12.30 -20.18
C PHE A 72 -24.29 -12.53 -18.87
N ARG A 73 -25.30 -13.43 -18.88
CA ARG A 73 -26.03 -13.83 -17.67
C ARG A 73 -25.10 -14.44 -16.61
N ALA A 74 -24.16 -15.29 -17.01
CA ALA A 74 -23.14 -15.86 -16.11
C ALA A 74 -22.18 -14.77 -15.57
N ARG A 75 -21.74 -13.85 -16.43
CA ARG A 75 -20.88 -12.70 -16.06
C ARG A 75 -21.54 -11.81 -15.01
N VAL A 76 -22.81 -11.44 -15.18
CA VAL A 76 -23.56 -10.62 -14.21
C VAL A 76 -23.64 -11.31 -12.85
N LYS A 77 -23.96 -12.62 -12.81
CA LYS A 77 -23.98 -13.41 -11.56
C LYS A 77 -22.62 -13.38 -10.82
N GLN A 78 -21.50 -13.26 -11.53
CA GLN A 78 -20.16 -13.13 -10.94
C GLN A 78 -19.87 -11.74 -10.35
N PHE A 79 -20.45 -10.66 -10.91
CA PHE A 79 -20.19 -9.28 -10.45
C PHE A 79 -21.14 -8.81 -9.35
N VAL A 80 -22.38 -9.30 -9.31
CA VAL A 80 -23.39 -8.87 -8.31
C VAL A 80 -22.90 -9.00 -6.85
N PRO A 81 -22.25 -10.09 -6.41
CA PRO A 81 -21.70 -10.16 -5.05
C PRO A 81 -20.70 -9.04 -4.71
N LYS A 82 -19.87 -8.64 -5.68
CA LYS A 82 -18.87 -7.56 -5.49
C LYS A 82 -19.54 -6.19 -5.35
N ILE A 83 -20.61 -5.95 -6.10
CA ILE A 83 -21.42 -4.72 -6.00
C ILE A 83 -22.02 -4.60 -4.60
N ILE A 84 -22.60 -5.68 -4.08
CA ILE A 84 -23.18 -5.71 -2.72
C ILE A 84 -22.12 -5.43 -1.64
N THR A 85 -20.91 -6.00 -1.74
CA THR A 85 -19.84 -5.72 -0.77
C THR A 85 -19.33 -4.28 -0.87
N ASN A 86 -19.27 -3.69 -2.08
CA ASN A 86 -18.86 -2.30 -2.27
C ASN A 86 -19.87 -1.30 -1.68
N ASP A 87 -21.17 -1.60 -1.70
CA ASP A 87 -22.20 -0.74 -1.11
C ASP A 87 -22.01 -0.57 0.41
N LEU A 88 -21.65 -1.65 1.12
CA LEU A 88 -21.32 -1.58 2.56
C LEU A 88 -20.12 -0.65 2.81
N ILE A 89 -19.08 -0.72 1.97
CA ILE A 89 -17.90 0.14 2.09
C ILE A 89 -18.30 1.60 1.86
N ALA A 90 -19.07 1.90 0.82
CA ALA A 90 -19.54 3.24 0.52
C ALA A 90 -20.43 3.81 1.65
N ARG A 91 -21.38 3.02 2.18
CA ARG A 91 -22.20 3.42 3.34
C ARG A 91 -21.36 3.70 4.58
N LYS A 92 -20.38 2.84 4.90
CA LYS A 92 -19.50 3.04 6.07
C LYS A 92 -18.55 4.22 5.91
N GLN A 93 -18.10 4.52 4.68
CA GLN A 93 -17.38 5.76 4.38
C GLN A 93 -18.29 6.99 4.56
N ALA A 94 -19.54 6.95 4.07
CA ALA A 94 -20.50 8.03 4.25
C ALA A 94 -20.86 8.28 5.74
N GLU A 95 -21.12 7.23 6.52
CA GLU A 95 -21.32 7.30 7.98
C GLU A 95 -20.12 7.94 8.69
N PHE A 96 -18.90 7.52 8.34
CA PHE A 96 -17.67 8.06 8.92
C PHE A 96 -17.45 9.54 8.57
N ILE A 97 -17.75 9.95 7.33
CA ILE A 97 -17.68 11.36 6.89
C ILE A 97 -18.78 12.20 7.56
N ALA A 98 -19.97 11.64 7.78
CA ALA A 98 -21.06 12.33 8.50
C ALA A 98 -20.65 12.62 9.96
N ARG A 99 -20.15 11.61 10.68
CA ARG A 99 -19.61 11.80 12.04
C ARG A 99 -18.46 12.80 12.07
N LEU A 100 -17.49 12.71 11.15
CA LEU A 100 -16.42 13.70 11.04
C LEU A 100 -16.95 15.14 10.83
N LYS A 101 -18.07 15.32 10.11
CA LYS A 101 -18.70 16.66 9.96
C LYS A 101 -19.37 17.14 11.25
N GLU A 102 -19.97 16.24 12.03
CA GLU A 102 -20.58 16.56 13.33
C GLU A 102 -19.52 16.80 14.42
N ASP A 103 -18.48 15.97 14.48
CA ASP A 103 -17.44 15.97 15.53
C ASP A 103 -16.32 17.01 15.34
N VAL A 104 -16.14 17.59 14.13
CA VAL A 104 -14.97 18.43 13.78
C VAL A 104 -15.33 19.86 13.31
N LEU A 105 -16.59 20.15 12.99
CA LEU A 105 -17.02 21.46 12.46
C LEU A 105 -17.79 22.32 13.47
N GLU A 106 -17.40 22.29 14.76
CA GLU A 106 -17.85 23.29 15.75
C GLU A 106 -17.13 24.65 15.63
N ASP A 107 -16.02 24.73 14.86
CA ASP A 107 -15.22 25.95 14.65
C ASP A 107 -15.14 26.31 13.16
N ASP A 108 -15.53 27.54 12.81
CA ASP A 108 -15.50 28.17 11.48
C ASP A 108 -14.12 28.14 10.78
N THR A 109 -13.05 27.75 11.47
CA THR A 109 -11.68 27.69 10.93
C THR A 109 -11.27 26.33 10.36
N THR A 110 -12.07 25.28 10.52
CA THR A 110 -11.71 23.90 10.10
C THR A 110 -12.42 23.47 8.82
N ALA A 111 -11.73 22.72 7.95
CA ALA A 111 -12.28 22.20 6.70
C ALA A 111 -11.88 20.73 6.46
N ILE A 112 -12.86 19.89 6.09
CA ILE A 112 -12.62 18.48 5.76
C ILE A 112 -12.30 18.35 4.28
N ILE A 113 -11.03 18.05 3.96
CA ILE A 113 -10.59 17.78 2.58
C ILE A 113 -10.71 16.28 2.32
N HIS A 114 -11.82 15.85 1.70
CA HIS A 114 -12.00 14.47 1.25
C HIS A 114 -11.35 14.29 -0.13
N VAL A 115 -10.27 13.51 -0.21
CA VAL A 115 -9.53 13.23 -1.45
C VAL A 115 -9.82 11.79 -1.91
N ASP A 116 -10.58 11.65 -3.00
CA ASP A 116 -10.71 10.35 -3.67
C ASP A 116 -9.44 10.09 -4.52
N PHE A 117 -8.64 9.12 -4.11
CA PHE A 117 -7.44 8.71 -4.85
C PHE A 117 -7.74 7.82 -6.07
N ALA A 118 -9.02 7.62 -6.41
CA ALA A 118 -9.43 7.01 -7.67
C ALA A 118 -9.65 8.03 -8.80
N MET A 119 -8.62 8.80 -9.21
CA MET A 119 -8.34 9.12 -10.63
C MET A 119 -7.13 10.04 -10.89
N ASN A 120 -6.53 9.85 -12.08
CA ASN A 120 -5.65 10.83 -12.72
C ASN A 120 -6.40 12.13 -13.07
N TYR A 121 -5.69 13.26 -13.02
CA TYR A 121 -6.20 14.60 -13.28
C TYR A 121 -7.01 14.78 -14.58
N SER A 122 -8.29 15.15 -14.45
CA SER A 122 -9.00 16.01 -15.42
C SER A 122 -10.15 16.75 -14.72
N TYR A 123 -10.12 18.08 -14.73
CA TYR A 123 -11.17 18.91 -14.14
C TYR A 123 -12.35 19.08 -15.09
N VAL A 124 -13.57 18.86 -14.60
CA VAL A 124 -14.82 19.42 -15.15
C VAL A 124 -15.62 19.97 -13.98
N TYR A 125 -16.05 21.22 -14.09
CA TYR A 125 -16.93 21.89 -13.13
C TYR A 125 -18.37 21.73 -13.64
N GLN A 126 -19.29 21.27 -12.81
CA GLN A 126 -20.73 21.27 -13.09
C GLN A 126 -21.44 21.97 -11.93
N ASP A 127 -21.88 23.20 -12.20
CA ASP A 127 -22.87 23.90 -11.37
C ASP A 127 -24.27 23.38 -11.69
N GLU A 128 -25.16 23.41 -10.71
CA GLU A 128 -26.58 23.69 -10.99
C GLU A 128 -27.21 24.51 -9.85
N GLU A 129 -27.82 25.63 -10.26
CA GLU A 129 -28.75 26.54 -9.56
C GLU A 129 -28.53 27.00 -8.09
N PHE A 130 -27.96 28.21 -7.92
CA PHE A 130 -28.33 29.10 -6.79
C PHE A 130 -28.22 30.60 -7.15
N SER A 131 -29.11 31.07 -8.03
CA SER A 131 -29.14 32.41 -8.67
C SER A 131 -29.44 33.61 -7.77
N SER A 132 -29.26 33.49 -6.46
CA SER A 132 -29.37 34.59 -5.48
C SER A 132 -28.16 34.75 -4.55
N VAL A 133 -27.14 33.89 -4.65
CA VAL A 133 -25.93 33.96 -3.81
C VAL A 133 -24.79 34.70 -4.51
N GLU A 134 -24.80 34.82 -5.84
CA GLU A 134 -23.69 35.38 -6.64
C GLU A 134 -23.24 36.79 -6.21
N ALA A 135 -24.17 37.69 -5.87
CA ALA A 135 -23.80 39.02 -5.38
C ALA A 135 -23.04 38.97 -4.05
N ALA A 136 -23.50 38.13 -3.11
CA ALA A 136 -22.85 37.95 -1.81
C ALA A 136 -21.53 37.16 -1.92
N ALA A 137 -21.46 36.20 -2.84
CA ALA A 137 -20.26 35.43 -3.15
C ALA A 137 -19.21 36.29 -3.85
N ALA A 138 -19.58 37.14 -4.81
CA ALA A 138 -18.67 38.08 -5.46
C ALA A 138 -18.11 39.11 -4.46
N GLU A 139 -18.93 39.65 -3.57
CA GLU A 139 -18.50 40.56 -2.49
C GLU A 139 -17.52 39.86 -1.52
N ARG A 140 -17.81 38.61 -1.10
CA ARG A 140 -16.90 37.77 -0.29
C ARG A 140 -15.60 37.43 -1.03
N HIS A 141 -15.67 37.02 -2.30
CA HIS A 141 -14.52 36.63 -3.10
C HIS A 141 -13.61 37.84 -3.42
N LYS A 142 -14.18 39.04 -3.54
CA LYS A 142 -13.41 40.30 -3.69
C LYS A 142 -12.69 40.69 -2.40
N LYS A 143 -13.31 40.48 -1.23
CA LYS A 143 -12.63 40.61 0.08
C LYS A 143 -11.53 39.56 0.29
N LEU A 144 -11.78 38.30 -0.07
CA LEU A 144 -10.82 37.21 0.05
C LEU A 144 -9.62 37.36 -0.91
N LYS A 145 -9.83 37.77 -2.17
CA LYS A 145 -8.73 38.09 -3.12
C LYS A 145 -7.88 39.27 -2.66
N GLY A 146 -8.45 40.24 -1.92
CA GLY A 146 -7.69 41.30 -1.27
C GLY A 146 -6.81 40.82 -0.11
N ALA A 147 -7.16 39.69 0.52
CA ALA A 147 -6.43 39.11 1.64
C ALA A 147 -5.42 38.01 1.23
N LEU A 148 -5.62 37.35 0.08
CA LEU A 148 -4.83 36.22 -0.38
C LEU A 148 -4.25 36.45 -1.79
N ASN A 149 -3.06 37.04 -1.84
CA ASN A 149 -2.22 37.17 -3.04
C ASN A 149 -1.66 35.80 -3.48
N TRP A 150 -2.46 35.01 -4.19
CA TRP A 150 -2.11 33.64 -4.60
C TRP A 150 -1.18 33.55 -5.84
N GLU A 151 -1.13 34.58 -6.69
CA GLU A 151 -0.50 34.51 -8.03
C GLU A 151 1.05 34.65 -8.07
N LYS A 152 1.78 34.20 -7.04
CA LYS A 152 3.26 34.27 -7.01
C LYS A 152 4.04 33.00 -6.66
N HIS A 153 3.38 31.89 -6.31
CA HIS A 153 4.06 30.65 -5.94
C HIS A 153 3.54 29.42 -6.69
N SER A 154 3.97 29.26 -7.94
CA SER A 154 3.84 28.01 -8.72
C SER A 154 4.85 26.93 -8.27
N GLY A 155 4.93 26.68 -6.96
CA GLY A 155 5.68 25.57 -6.38
C GLY A 155 4.84 24.30 -6.32
N ARG A 156 5.46 23.12 -6.45
CA ARG A 156 4.81 21.84 -6.17
C ARG A 156 4.17 21.87 -4.79
N PHE A 157 2.94 21.36 -4.66
CA PHE A 157 2.36 21.04 -3.36
C PHE A 157 3.28 20.04 -2.64
N LYS A 158 3.92 20.50 -1.55
CA LYS A 158 4.64 19.66 -0.61
C LYS A 158 3.62 18.84 0.19
N THR A 159 3.78 17.52 0.23
CA THR A 159 3.07 16.67 1.19
C THR A 159 3.55 16.98 2.61
N PRO A 160 2.82 16.59 3.66
CA PRO A 160 3.29 16.77 5.03
C PRO A 160 4.66 16.13 5.31
N GLN A 161 5.04 15.09 4.55
CA GLN A 161 6.32 14.38 4.65
C GLN A 161 7.48 15.12 3.95
N ASP A 162 7.18 16.04 3.02
CA ASP A 162 8.16 16.95 2.40
C ASP A 162 8.48 18.19 3.27
N MET A 163 7.92 18.25 4.49
CA MET A 163 8.23 19.30 5.45
C MET A 163 9.54 18.99 6.20
N PRO A 164 10.38 20.00 6.50
CA PRO A 164 11.64 19.82 7.25
C PRO A 164 11.43 19.28 8.68
N SER A 165 10.29 19.60 9.27
CA SER A 165 9.96 19.34 10.66
C SER A 165 8.55 18.75 10.71
N LEU A 166 8.42 17.55 11.28
CA LEU A 166 7.15 16.82 11.41
C LEU A 166 6.64 16.90 12.85
N PRO A 167 5.32 17.09 13.09
CA PRO A 167 4.77 16.94 14.43
C PRO A 167 4.88 15.48 14.88
N LEU A 168 5.46 15.28 16.05
CA LEU A 168 5.61 13.99 16.74
C LEU A 168 4.59 13.88 17.87
N LEU A 169 4.42 14.94 18.65
CA LEU A 169 3.39 15.06 19.67
C LEU A 169 2.51 16.26 19.31
N GLU A 170 1.22 16.01 19.10
CA GLU A 170 0.19 17.00 18.82
C GLU A 170 -0.66 17.23 20.07
N VAL A 171 -1.14 18.47 20.27
CA VAL A 171 -1.96 18.87 21.42
C VAL A 171 -3.35 19.26 20.91
N HIS A 172 -4.38 18.52 21.30
CA HIS A 172 -5.77 18.74 20.88
C HIS A 172 -6.63 19.03 22.12
N GLY A 173 -6.86 20.31 22.41
CA GLY A 173 -7.51 20.75 23.65
C GLY A 173 -6.70 20.29 24.87
N ASP A 174 -7.34 19.53 25.76
CA ASP A 174 -6.68 18.92 26.93
C ASP A 174 -5.92 17.63 26.60
N SER A 175 -6.15 17.01 25.44
CA SER A 175 -5.59 15.71 25.05
C SER A 175 -4.27 15.79 24.29
N PHE A 176 -3.50 14.69 24.36
CA PHE A 176 -2.27 14.49 23.59
C PHE A 176 -2.43 13.38 22.58
N ARG A 177 -1.79 13.56 21.42
CA ARG A 177 -1.65 12.52 20.41
C ARG A 177 -0.21 12.37 19.97
N ILE A 178 0.36 11.18 20.06
CA ILE A 178 1.64 10.88 19.42
C ILE A 178 1.38 10.45 17.98
N ASN A 179 1.92 11.20 17.03
CA ASN A 179 1.86 10.87 15.61
C ASN A 179 2.86 9.76 15.28
N THR A 180 2.49 8.53 15.62
CA THR A 180 3.29 7.31 15.38
C THR A 180 3.64 7.12 13.92
N ARG A 181 2.82 7.61 12.98
CA ARG A 181 3.11 7.56 11.53
C ARG A 181 4.31 8.42 11.17
N ASN A 182 4.36 9.67 11.64
CA ASN A 182 5.50 10.55 11.43
C ASN A 182 6.77 10.01 12.11
N PHE A 183 6.64 9.46 13.32
CA PHE A 183 7.78 8.85 14.02
C PHE A 183 8.33 7.63 13.25
N ASN A 184 7.47 6.66 12.94
CA ASN A 184 7.89 5.44 12.26
C ASN A 184 8.45 5.75 10.85
N TYR A 185 7.87 6.72 10.12
CA TYR A 185 8.43 7.22 8.85
C TYR A 185 9.88 7.73 8.95
N VAL A 186 10.25 8.39 10.05
CA VAL A 186 11.65 8.83 10.28
C VAL A 186 12.54 7.65 10.68
N LEU A 187 12.04 6.70 11.48
CA LEU A 187 12.80 5.50 11.91
C LEU A 187 13.01 4.50 10.76
N ASP A 188 12.05 4.35 9.85
CA ASP A 188 12.13 3.49 8.66
C ASP A 188 13.26 3.91 7.70
N LYS A 189 13.73 5.16 7.76
CA LYS A 189 14.89 5.64 6.99
C LYS A 189 16.23 5.13 7.51
N VAL A 190 16.31 4.74 8.78
CA VAL A 190 17.58 4.36 9.45
C VAL A 190 17.65 2.89 9.84
N LEU A 191 16.50 2.19 9.86
CA LEU A 191 16.39 0.74 10.04
C LEU A 191 17.24 0.20 11.20
N ASP A 192 18.35 -0.46 10.89
CA ASP A 192 19.17 -1.21 11.84
C ASP A 192 20.40 -0.42 12.33
N LEU A 193 20.52 0.87 12.00
CA LEU A 193 21.53 1.76 12.56
C LEU A 193 21.20 2.14 14.02
N PRO A 194 22.20 2.20 14.92
CA PRO A 194 22.04 2.79 16.25
C PRO A 194 21.57 4.24 16.15
N ILE A 195 20.62 4.64 17.01
CA ILE A 195 20.05 5.99 17.00
C ILE A 195 20.60 6.85 18.14
N VAL A 196 20.80 8.14 17.87
CA VAL A 196 21.04 9.19 18.86
C VAL A 196 19.85 10.12 18.79
N ILE A 197 19.22 10.45 19.93
CA ILE A 197 18.07 11.36 19.97
C ILE A 197 18.46 12.57 20.81
N LEU A 198 18.72 13.69 20.13
CA LEU A 198 19.07 14.98 20.72
C LEU A 198 17.82 15.85 20.80
N SER A 199 17.33 16.16 22.01
CA SER A 199 16.22 17.09 22.21
C SER A 199 16.66 18.44 22.77
N MET A 200 15.87 19.49 22.47
CA MET A 200 16.00 20.79 23.12
C MET A 200 14.70 21.19 23.84
N ASN A 201 14.75 21.12 25.16
CA ASN A 201 13.71 21.56 26.09
C ASN A 201 14.03 22.96 26.66
N GLY A 202 13.08 23.57 27.36
CA GLY A 202 13.23 24.90 27.98
C GLY A 202 11.96 25.75 27.87
N LYS A 203 11.93 26.95 28.44
CA LYS A 203 10.73 27.83 28.42
C LYS A 203 10.43 28.33 26.98
N LEU A 204 9.24 28.89 26.76
CA LEU A 204 8.86 29.47 25.47
C LEU A 204 9.70 30.73 25.16
N ARG A 205 9.94 31.01 23.88
CA ARG A 205 10.63 32.23 23.36
C ARG A 205 12.12 32.40 23.74
N GLU A 206 12.77 31.44 24.40
CA GLU A 206 14.20 31.50 24.76
C GLU A 206 15.19 31.09 23.63
N GLY A 207 14.75 31.06 22.36
CA GLY A 207 15.63 30.85 21.21
C GLY A 207 16.11 29.42 20.97
N LYS A 208 15.33 28.39 21.34
CA LYS A 208 15.66 26.96 21.14
C LYS A 208 15.87 26.58 19.68
N SER A 209 14.84 26.77 18.85
CA SER A 209 14.88 26.45 17.42
C SER A 209 15.99 27.21 16.66
N TYR A 210 16.35 28.42 17.11
CA TYR A 210 17.51 29.16 16.61
C TYR A 210 18.83 28.40 16.85
N VAL A 211 19.06 27.87 18.05
CA VAL A 211 20.26 27.06 18.35
C VAL A 211 20.22 25.72 17.62
N LEU A 212 19.07 25.02 17.58
CA LEU A 212 18.91 23.77 16.81
C LEU A 212 19.25 23.92 15.32
N ASN A 213 18.99 25.08 14.71
CA ASN A 213 19.37 25.33 13.32
C ASN A 213 20.89 25.34 13.10
N TYR A 214 21.72 25.67 14.10
CA TYR A 214 23.18 25.51 14.00
C TYR A 214 23.63 24.04 14.14
N PHE A 215 22.90 23.22 14.90
CA PHE A 215 23.11 21.77 14.89
C PHE A 215 22.84 21.18 13.49
N ILE A 216 21.77 21.61 12.81
CA ILE A 216 21.49 21.21 11.42
C ILE A 216 22.62 21.66 10.47
N ARG A 217 23.14 22.90 10.62
CA ARG A 217 24.29 23.38 9.81
C ARG A 217 25.51 22.48 9.97
N TYR A 218 25.89 22.13 11.19
CA TYR A 218 27.05 21.26 11.45
C TYR A 218 26.82 19.83 10.96
N LEU A 219 25.68 19.22 11.29
CA LEU A 219 25.39 17.83 10.91
C LEU A 219 25.27 17.64 9.39
N LYS A 220 24.84 18.66 8.63
CA LYS A 220 24.86 18.63 7.15
C LYS A 220 26.24 18.84 6.53
N ASN A 221 27.12 19.62 7.16
CA ASN A 221 28.37 20.08 6.53
C ASN A 221 29.64 19.45 7.11
N GLY A 222 29.56 18.82 8.28
CA GLY A 222 30.69 18.26 9.01
C GLY A 222 31.68 19.31 9.50
N THR A 223 32.94 18.91 9.61
CA THR A 223 34.05 19.71 10.16
C THR A 223 34.65 20.74 9.19
N LYS A 224 33.98 21.08 8.08
CA LYS A 224 34.44 22.14 7.16
C LYS A 224 34.53 23.48 7.90
N GLU A 225 35.59 24.25 7.69
CA GLU A 225 35.88 25.45 8.49
C GLU A 225 34.73 26.49 8.47
N ASP A 226 34.00 26.55 7.35
CA ASP A 226 32.92 27.46 6.98
C ASP A 226 31.51 27.04 7.45
N TRP A 227 31.33 25.87 8.07
CA TRP A 227 30.00 25.31 8.40
C TRP A 227 29.05 26.28 9.13
N PHE A 228 29.61 27.18 9.94
CA PHE A 228 28.88 28.14 10.75
C PHE A 228 28.23 29.25 9.90
N GLU A 229 28.90 29.65 8.82
CA GLU A 229 28.51 30.73 7.90
C GLU A 229 27.53 30.24 6.82
N VAL A 230 27.35 28.92 6.66
CA VAL A 230 26.38 28.35 5.71
C VAL A 230 24.95 28.72 6.11
N GLU A 231 24.33 29.58 5.31
CA GLU A 231 22.89 29.84 5.40
C GLU A 231 22.10 28.59 4.98
N LEU A 232 21.09 28.24 5.78
CA LEU A 232 20.12 27.20 5.44
C LEU A 232 18.92 27.87 4.75
N PRO A 233 18.35 27.28 3.69
CA PRO A 233 17.05 27.68 3.17
C PRO A 233 15.95 27.69 4.26
N ASP A 234 14.96 28.57 4.13
CA ASP A 234 13.83 28.65 5.09
C ASP A 234 13.09 27.31 5.24
N ASP A 235 13.03 26.51 4.17
CA ASP A 235 12.43 25.16 4.15
C ASP A 235 13.41 24.04 4.51
N GLU A 236 14.62 24.39 4.96
CA GLU A 236 15.63 23.51 5.56
C GLU A 236 15.99 23.93 7.01
N MET A 237 15.11 24.66 7.69
CA MET A 237 15.24 25.08 9.09
C MET A 237 14.03 24.68 9.94
N PHE A 238 14.23 24.49 11.25
CA PHE A 238 13.13 24.55 12.21
C PHE A 238 12.54 25.97 12.19
N PRO A 239 11.21 26.13 12.04
CA PRO A 239 10.58 27.45 11.98
C PRO A 239 10.86 28.28 13.23
N TRP A 240 11.45 29.46 13.05
CA TRP A 240 11.77 30.39 14.13
C TRP A 240 11.39 31.82 13.72
N ARG A 241 10.94 32.63 14.68
CA ARG A 241 10.55 34.05 14.48
C ARG A 241 10.79 34.85 15.76
N SER A 242 11.05 36.15 15.65
CA SER A 242 10.95 37.09 16.78
C SER A 242 9.48 37.43 17.11
N GLY A 243 9.22 38.13 18.22
CA GLY A 243 7.87 38.47 18.71
C GLY A 243 7.37 37.62 19.90
N SER A 244 6.06 37.67 20.19
CA SER A 244 5.43 36.99 21.33
C SER A 244 4.62 35.73 20.98
N HIS A 245 4.18 35.59 19.73
CA HIS A 245 3.30 34.48 19.32
C HIS A 245 4.04 33.12 19.22
N ARG A 246 3.28 32.03 19.46
CA ARG A 246 3.74 30.63 19.40
C ARG A 246 4.11 30.24 17.96
N VAL A 247 5.09 29.35 17.82
CA VAL A 247 5.51 28.77 16.53
C VAL A 247 5.47 27.24 16.59
N THR A 248 5.95 26.64 17.69
CA THR A 248 5.95 25.17 17.91
C THR A 248 4.90 24.76 18.95
N ALA A 249 4.21 23.65 18.70
CA ALA A 249 3.26 23.02 19.62
C ALA A 249 3.64 21.54 19.82
N GLY A 250 3.66 21.08 21.07
CA GLY A 250 4.05 19.71 21.42
C GLY A 250 5.52 19.41 21.17
N ILE A 251 5.83 18.38 20.39
CA ILE A 251 7.20 17.98 20.04
C ILE A 251 7.26 17.82 18.53
N ASN A 252 8.26 18.43 17.89
CA ASN A 252 8.57 18.21 16.48
C ASN A 252 9.84 17.36 16.34
N ILE A 253 9.86 16.47 15.33
CA ILE A 253 11.04 15.74 14.89
C ILE A 253 11.52 16.26 13.53
N TRP A 254 12.83 16.37 13.36
CA TRP A 254 13.43 16.67 12.06
C TRP A 254 13.23 15.50 11.08
N SER A 255 12.77 15.77 9.85
CA SER A 255 12.28 14.73 8.94
C SER A 255 13.36 13.86 8.27
N GLU A 256 14.61 14.33 8.23
CA GLU A 256 15.74 13.62 7.64
C GLU A 256 16.84 13.31 8.67
N PRO A 257 16.98 12.04 9.13
CA PRO A 257 18.04 11.64 10.04
C PRO A 257 19.45 11.98 9.54
N PHE A 258 20.32 12.48 10.42
CA PHE A 258 21.71 12.77 10.07
C PHE A 258 22.58 11.56 10.38
N ILE A 259 23.28 11.03 9.37
CA ILE A 259 24.24 9.95 9.58
C ILE A 259 25.56 10.57 10.05
N HIS A 260 26.07 10.14 11.20
CA HIS A 260 27.28 10.67 11.84
C HIS A 260 28.23 9.53 12.24
N ASP A 261 29.53 9.82 12.28
CA ASP A 261 30.54 8.89 12.79
C ASP A 261 30.80 9.20 14.27
N LEU A 262 30.46 8.25 15.14
CA LEU A 262 30.70 8.35 16.57
C LEU A 262 31.72 7.27 16.97
N ASN A 263 32.96 7.69 17.23
CA ASN A 263 34.08 6.81 17.59
C ASN A 263 34.40 5.69 16.58
N GLY A 264 34.12 5.90 15.28
CA GLY A 264 34.32 4.91 14.22
C GLY A 264 33.09 4.03 13.92
N GLU A 265 31.98 4.23 14.64
CA GLU A 265 30.70 3.57 14.36
C GLU A 265 29.69 4.57 13.76
N GLN A 266 28.92 4.12 12.77
CA GLN A 266 27.95 4.96 12.08
C GLN A 266 26.62 4.97 12.84
N VAL A 267 26.17 6.15 13.25
CA VAL A 267 24.95 6.35 14.04
C VAL A 267 24.00 7.34 13.37
N ALA A 268 22.70 7.20 13.61
CA ALA A 268 21.66 8.09 13.10
C ALA A 268 21.23 9.11 14.16
N VAL A 269 21.54 10.39 13.95
CA VAL A 269 21.19 11.50 14.83
C VAL A 269 19.83 12.08 14.44
N LEU A 270 18.87 11.98 15.37
CA LEU A 270 17.53 12.56 15.29
C LEU A 270 17.46 13.80 16.17
N LEU A 271 16.91 14.90 15.64
CA LEU A 271 16.73 16.16 16.37
C LEU A 271 15.26 16.35 16.77
N LEU A 272 15.01 16.68 18.04
CA LEU A 272 13.69 17.02 18.56
C LEU A 272 13.63 18.48 19.05
N ASP A 273 12.76 19.30 18.44
CA ASP A 273 12.39 20.62 18.98
C ASP A 273 11.19 20.44 19.91
N CYS A 274 11.44 20.45 21.22
CA CYS A 274 10.41 20.29 22.23
C CYS A 274 9.82 21.66 22.59
N GLN A 275 8.50 21.72 22.79
CA GLN A 275 7.79 22.96 23.10
C GLN A 275 8.41 23.76 24.25
N GLY A 276 8.22 25.09 24.20
CA GLY A 276 8.27 25.93 25.39
C GLY A 276 7.33 25.45 26.49
N LEU A 277 7.87 24.74 27.48
CA LEU A 277 7.14 24.43 28.69
C LEU A 277 6.69 25.75 29.35
N TYR A 278 5.51 25.72 29.98
CA TYR A 278 4.89 26.80 30.74
C TYR A 278 4.49 28.01 29.87
N ASP A 279 3.61 27.79 28.89
CA ASP A 279 2.80 28.89 28.32
C ASP A 279 1.47 29.05 29.10
N GLU A 280 0.83 30.22 29.02
CA GLU A 280 -0.42 30.52 29.73
C GLU A 280 -1.64 29.68 29.25
N ARG A 281 -1.43 28.78 28.27
CA ARG A 281 -2.46 27.99 27.60
C ARG A 281 -2.28 26.48 27.79
N THR A 282 -1.29 26.05 28.58
CA THR A 282 -1.02 24.63 28.85
C THR A 282 -1.08 24.33 30.34
N THR A 283 -1.78 23.26 30.69
CA THR A 283 -1.90 22.83 32.10
C THR A 283 -0.55 22.31 32.65
N GLN A 284 -0.43 22.20 33.97
CA GLN A 284 0.77 21.61 34.58
C GLN A 284 0.98 20.15 34.12
N GLN A 285 -0.10 19.37 34.07
CA GLN A 285 -0.12 18.00 33.52
C GLN A 285 0.30 17.97 32.04
N GLN A 286 -0.14 18.94 31.23
CA GLN A 286 0.29 19.02 29.83
C GLN A 286 1.80 19.27 29.69
N ASN A 287 2.34 20.16 30.51
CA ASN A 287 3.78 20.39 30.56
C ASN A 287 4.54 19.16 31.08
N ALA A 288 3.96 18.42 32.02
CA ALA A 288 4.49 17.14 32.49
C ALA A 288 4.58 16.09 31.38
N THR A 289 3.53 15.97 30.55
CA THR A 289 3.50 15.02 29.42
C THR A 289 4.57 15.30 28.38
N VAL A 290 4.66 16.56 27.91
CA VAL A 290 5.67 16.97 26.93
C VAL A 290 7.08 16.69 27.44
N PHE A 291 7.40 17.09 28.67
CA PHE A 291 8.75 16.88 29.19
C PHE A 291 9.06 15.40 29.42
N SER A 292 8.15 14.64 30.03
CA SER A 292 8.32 13.21 30.33
C SER A 292 8.58 12.40 29.06
N LEU A 293 7.79 12.65 28.00
CA LEU A 293 8.04 12.06 26.69
C LEU A 293 9.40 12.47 26.12
N SER A 294 9.75 13.76 26.17
CA SER A 294 11.07 14.20 25.69
C SER A 294 12.22 13.48 26.41
N CYS A 295 12.06 13.19 27.71
CA CYS A 295 13.05 12.47 28.51
C CYS A 295 13.15 10.97 28.14
N LEU A 296 12.01 10.32 27.89
CA LEU A 296 11.99 8.94 27.38
C LEU A 296 12.60 8.81 25.99
N LEU A 297 12.30 9.76 25.09
CA LEU A 297 12.72 9.71 23.70
C LEU A 297 14.22 9.98 23.59
N SER A 298 14.73 10.97 24.31
CA SER A 298 16.12 11.43 24.18
C SER A 298 17.15 10.41 24.64
N SER A 299 18.31 10.42 23.99
CA SER A 299 19.58 9.96 24.57
C SER A 299 20.40 11.13 25.12
N VAL A 300 20.28 12.31 24.50
CA VAL A 300 20.85 13.58 24.96
C VAL A 300 19.73 14.61 25.06
N MET A 301 19.52 15.18 26.24
CA MET A 301 18.59 16.29 26.46
C MET A 301 19.36 17.58 26.74
N ILE A 302 19.09 18.61 25.96
CA ILE A 302 19.50 19.97 26.28
C ILE A 302 18.33 20.67 26.98
N TYR A 303 18.53 21.13 28.22
CA TYR A 303 17.61 22.06 28.86
C TYR A 303 18.11 23.49 28.68
N ASN A 304 17.50 24.24 27.76
CA ASN A 304 17.75 25.66 27.58
C ASN A 304 17.07 26.46 28.70
N ALA A 305 17.87 27.12 29.53
CA ALA A 305 17.42 28.02 30.60
C ALA A 305 18.07 29.40 30.41
N LYS A 306 17.41 30.46 30.88
CA LYS A 306 17.91 31.83 30.76
C LYS A 306 18.35 32.43 32.11
N ASN A 307 19.48 33.13 32.11
CA ASN A 307 20.17 33.82 33.21
C ASN A 307 20.68 32.91 34.35
N LYS A 308 19.78 32.16 35.00
CA LYS A 308 20.08 31.30 36.17
C LYS A 308 19.25 30.01 36.17
N ILE A 309 19.73 29.00 36.89
CA ILE A 309 18.94 27.83 37.26
C ILE A 309 18.24 28.13 38.59
N GLU A 310 16.93 27.92 38.65
CA GLU A 310 16.07 28.19 39.82
C GLU A 310 15.71 26.87 40.52
N ASP A 311 15.52 26.86 41.85
CA ASP A 311 15.19 25.63 42.58
C ASP A 311 13.86 25.00 42.09
N GLU A 312 12.86 25.82 41.73
CA GLU A 312 11.61 25.38 41.10
C GLU A 312 11.86 24.57 39.81
N LEU A 313 12.90 24.90 39.04
CA LEU A 313 13.29 24.11 37.86
C LEU A 313 13.88 22.75 38.28
N LEU A 314 14.68 22.70 39.35
CA LEU A 314 15.24 21.45 39.85
C LEU A 314 14.14 20.51 40.41
N GLU A 315 13.18 21.07 41.13
CA GLU A 315 11.97 20.37 41.63
C GLU A 315 11.14 19.79 40.47
N LYS A 316 10.84 20.61 39.45
CA LYS A 316 10.12 20.16 38.24
C LYS A 316 10.86 19.04 37.52
N LEU A 317 12.17 19.19 37.31
CA LEU A 317 12.99 18.15 36.69
C LEU A 317 12.99 16.85 37.51
N ARG A 318 13.02 16.92 38.85
CA ARG A 318 12.88 15.74 39.74
C ARG A 318 11.52 15.05 39.55
N PHE A 319 10.43 15.81 39.57
CA PHE A 319 9.08 15.24 39.46
C PHE A 319 8.93 14.40 38.19
N PHE A 320 9.40 14.92 37.04
CA PHE A 320 9.37 14.18 35.78
C PHE A 320 10.41 13.05 35.69
N SER A 321 11.51 13.13 36.43
CA SER A 321 12.58 12.12 36.38
C SER A 321 12.31 10.88 37.23
N ASN A 322 11.33 10.93 38.13
CA ASN A 322 10.75 9.72 38.75
C ASN A 322 10.22 8.74 37.69
N TYR A 323 9.73 9.24 36.55
CA TYR A 323 9.24 8.42 35.46
C TYR A 323 10.38 7.74 34.65
N THR A 324 11.51 8.41 34.41
CA THR A 324 12.67 7.72 33.81
C THR A 324 13.27 6.69 34.76
N LYS A 325 13.26 6.96 36.08
CA LYS A 325 13.61 5.97 37.11
C LYS A 325 12.64 4.78 37.09
N ALA A 326 11.36 5.03 36.79
CA ALA A 326 10.41 3.94 36.54
C ALA A 326 10.88 3.08 35.36
N VAL A 327 11.17 3.71 34.22
CA VAL A 327 11.59 3.03 32.99
C VAL A 327 12.95 2.31 33.11
N SER A 328 13.85 2.77 33.97
CA SER A 328 15.09 2.05 34.29
C SER A 328 14.88 0.78 35.13
N THR A 329 13.83 0.72 35.98
CA THR A 329 13.54 -0.49 36.79
C THR A 329 12.86 -1.62 36.00
N ILE A 330 12.48 -1.39 34.74
CA ILE A 330 11.70 -2.30 33.89
C ILE A 330 12.54 -3.47 33.34
N THR A 331 13.84 -3.52 33.64
CA THR A 331 14.75 -4.40 32.91
C THR A 331 15.99 -4.69 33.79
N PRO A 332 16.31 -5.96 34.10
CA PRO A 332 17.46 -6.26 34.96
C PRO A 332 18.78 -5.79 34.32
N GLY A 333 19.56 -4.97 35.04
CA GLY A 333 20.87 -4.44 34.59
C GLY A 333 20.90 -2.96 34.19
N HIS A 334 19.77 -2.24 34.25
CA HIS A 334 19.60 -0.97 33.53
C HIS A 334 19.90 0.31 34.34
N GLU A 335 21.17 0.60 34.62
CA GLU A 335 21.59 1.98 34.97
C GLU A 335 21.74 2.90 33.74
N ASP A 336 21.77 2.33 32.52
CA ASP A 336 22.19 2.97 31.28
C ASP A 336 21.05 3.49 30.36
N THR A 337 19.79 3.44 30.82
CA THR A 337 18.61 3.96 30.06
C THR A 337 18.42 5.48 30.18
N ARG A 338 19.06 6.08 31.18
CA ARG A 338 18.88 7.49 31.56
C ARG A 338 19.56 8.39 30.53
N PRO A 339 18.92 9.46 30.03
CA PRO A 339 19.58 10.36 29.09
C PRO A 339 20.72 11.12 29.77
N TYR A 340 21.66 11.60 28.96
CA TYR A 340 22.58 12.67 29.34
C TYR A 340 21.81 14.00 29.37
N LEU A 341 21.94 14.77 30.44
CA LEU A 341 21.31 16.10 30.57
C LEU A 341 22.37 17.20 30.49
N MET A 342 22.20 18.15 29.58
CA MET A 342 23.02 19.36 29.52
C MET A 342 22.17 20.62 29.73
N PHE A 343 22.47 21.37 30.79
CA PHE A 343 21.87 22.70 30.99
C PHE A 343 22.54 23.74 30.10
N LEU A 344 21.86 24.19 29.06
CA LEU A 344 22.30 25.31 28.24
C LEU A 344 21.85 26.63 28.89
N LEU A 345 22.77 27.28 29.62
CA LEU A 345 22.47 28.50 30.37
C LEU A 345 22.77 29.74 29.52
N ARG A 346 21.70 30.36 29.01
CA ARG A 346 21.70 31.53 28.14
C ARG A 346 21.86 32.83 28.92
N ASP A 347 22.44 33.84 28.28
CA ASP A 347 22.57 35.20 28.79
C ASP A 347 23.24 35.24 30.19
N PHE A 348 24.29 34.45 30.39
CA PHE A 348 24.92 34.25 31.70
C PHE A 348 25.75 35.47 32.14
N GLU A 349 25.44 36.00 33.34
CA GLU A 349 25.90 37.32 33.80
C GLU A 349 27.18 37.27 34.67
N PHE A 350 27.48 36.15 35.35
CA PHE A 350 28.57 36.05 36.35
C PHE A 350 29.97 35.87 35.74
N ILE A 351 30.27 36.61 34.66
CA ILE A 351 31.49 36.47 33.84
C ILE A 351 32.81 36.81 34.55
N SER A 352 32.74 37.49 35.70
CA SER A 352 33.89 37.75 36.57
C SER A 352 34.32 36.53 37.39
N GLU A 353 33.38 35.63 37.67
CA GLU A 353 33.58 34.45 38.52
C GLU A 353 33.76 33.16 37.72
N PHE A 354 33.13 33.05 36.54
CA PHE A 354 33.10 31.84 35.71
C PHE A 354 33.44 32.14 34.23
N ASP A 355 33.97 31.15 33.52
CA ASP A 355 34.20 31.22 32.07
C ASP A 355 33.02 30.65 31.27
N PHE A 356 32.82 31.14 30.05
CA PHE A 356 31.87 30.55 29.10
C PHE A 356 32.39 29.21 28.58
N GLY A 357 31.49 28.39 28.03
CA GLY A 357 31.80 27.04 27.57
C GLY A 357 31.20 25.95 28.47
N PHE A 358 31.74 24.73 28.35
CA PHE A 358 31.25 23.55 29.06
C PHE A 358 31.80 23.46 30.49
N HIS A 359 30.94 23.05 31.44
CA HIS A 359 31.29 22.77 32.84
C HIS A 359 30.56 21.49 33.29
N ASN A 360 31.26 20.62 34.01
CA ASN A 360 30.69 19.40 34.59
C ASN A 360 31.36 19.04 35.94
N LYS A 361 31.04 17.87 36.49
CA LYS A 361 31.62 17.32 37.73
C LYS A 361 33.11 16.94 37.66
N ASP A 362 33.69 16.82 36.46
CA ASP A 362 35.08 16.41 36.25
C ASP A 362 36.00 17.64 36.02
N SER A 363 35.40 18.80 35.72
CA SER A 363 36.05 20.10 35.65
C SER A 363 36.38 20.62 37.05
N GLN A 364 37.49 21.35 37.25
CA GLN A 364 38.03 21.60 38.61
C GLN A 364 37.01 22.27 39.58
N PRO A 365 36.93 21.85 40.87
CA PRO A 365 35.85 22.30 41.76
C PRO A 365 35.98 23.72 42.29
N GLN A 366 37.21 24.22 42.43
CA GLN A 366 37.50 25.56 42.94
C GLN A 366 38.50 26.26 42.03
N PRO A 367 38.42 27.60 41.89
CA PRO A 367 39.42 28.35 41.15
C PRO A 367 40.79 28.19 41.80
N ILE A 368 41.78 27.72 41.03
CA ILE A 368 43.19 27.93 41.38
C ILE A 368 43.42 29.45 41.45
N ARG A 369 44.34 29.91 42.30
CA ARG A 369 44.54 31.33 42.61
C ARG A 369 44.88 32.17 41.36
N GLY A 370 43.86 32.75 40.74
CA GLY A 370 43.96 33.54 39.49
C GLY A 370 43.09 33.03 38.33
N GLU A 371 42.46 31.85 38.49
CA GLU A 371 41.54 31.24 37.53
C GLU A 371 40.07 31.51 37.89
N ARG A 372 39.16 31.20 36.96
CA ARG A 372 37.71 31.25 37.21
C ARG A 372 37.19 29.92 37.75
N GLY A 373 36.07 29.97 38.47
CA GLY A 373 35.46 28.79 39.09
C GLY A 373 34.63 27.96 38.11
N ASN A 374 34.11 26.86 38.63
CA ASN A 374 33.18 25.96 37.93
C ASN A 374 31.74 26.16 38.45
N TYR A 375 30.81 26.55 37.58
CA TYR A 375 29.43 26.87 37.99
C TYR A 375 28.61 25.61 38.34
N PHE A 376 29.04 24.43 37.88
CA PHE A 376 28.37 23.16 38.16
C PHE A 376 28.26 22.90 39.67
N TYR A 377 29.37 23.09 40.40
CA TYR A 377 29.38 22.88 41.84
C TYR A 377 28.52 23.89 42.60
N ARG A 378 28.36 25.12 42.10
CA ARG A 378 27.49 26.13 42.72
C ARG A 378 26.00 25.75 42.66
N ILE A 379 25.58 24.99 41.64
CA ILE A 379 24.19 24.55 41.48
C ILE A 379 23.95 23.18 42.11
N PHE A 380 24.85 22.21 41.91
CA PHE A 380 24.60 20.81 42.25
C PHE A 380 25.24 20.33 43.55
N THR A 381 26.07 21.12 44.24
CA THR A 381 26.57 20.74 45.57
C THR A 381 25.47 20.98 46.62
N THR A 382 25.26 20.02 47.50
CA THR A 382 24.41 20.16 48.68
C THR A 382 25.21 20.77 49.84
N THR A 383 24.58 21.66 50.61
CA THR A 383 25.18 22.31 51.78
C THR A 383 24.20 22.30 52.96
N ASP A 384 24.74 22.30 54.18
CA ASP A 384 23.96 22.10 55.43
C ASP A 384 22.95 23.24 55.72
N ASP A 385 23.07 24.38 55.03
CA ASP A 385 22.17 25.54 55.11
C ASP A 385 21.00 25.49 54.10
N MET A 386 20.97 24.50 53.19
CA MET A 386 19.83 24.25 52.31
C MET A 386 18.69 23.52 53.06
N THR A 387 17.45 23.68 52.59
CA THR A 387 16.33 22.86 53.06
C THR A 387 16.51 21.39 52.65
N GLU A 388 15.99 20.46 53.47
CA GLU A 388 16.02 19.01 53.18
C GLU A 388 15.42 18.71 51.79
N GLU A 389 14.38 19.44 51.40
CA GLU A 389 13.75 19.38 50.08
C GLU A 389 14.71 19.79 48.95
N ASN A 390 15.43 20.91 49.10
CA ASN A 390 16.41 21.38 48.11
C ASN A 390 17.63 20.47 47.99
N GLN A 391 18.05 19.82 49.09
CA GLN A 391 19.08 18.79 49.08
C GLN A 391 18.59 17.55 48.33
N SER A 392 17.42 17.03 48.71
CA SER A 392 16.77 15.87 48.09
C SER A 392 16.48 16.07 46.60
N ASN A 393 16.17 17.30 46.17
CA ASN A 393 16.01 17.66 44.76
C ASN A 393 17.31 17.50 43.96
N ARG A 394 18.44 17.94 44.51
CA ARG A 394 19.76 17.82 43.86
C ARG A 394 20.28 16.39 43.83
N GLU A 395 20.00 15.62 44.87
CA GLU A 395 20.33 14.20 44.95
C GLU A 395 19.52 13.36 43.96
N ALA A 396 18.19 13.55 43.91
CA ALA A 396 17.33 12.83 42.98
C ALA A 396 17.69 13.07 41.51
N LEU A 397 18.07 14.30 41.12
CA LEU A 397 18.53 14.58 39.77
C LEU A 397 19.79 13.78 39.38
N ARG A 398 20.74 13.61 40.31
CA ARG A 398 21.94 12.77 40.10
C ARG A 398 21.59 11.28 39.95
N GLU A 399 20.51 10.81 40.56
CA GLU A 399 20.03 9.44 40.36
C GLU A 399 19.33 9.25 39.00
N CYS A 400 18.60 10.25 38.52
CA CYS A 400 17.69 10.04 37.38
C CYS A 400 18.28 10.32 35.99
N TYR A 401 19.44 10.99 35.90
CA TYR A 401 20.19 11.20 34.65
C TYR A 401 21.49 10.38 34.65
N LYS A 402 21.98 9.96 33.48
CA LYS A 402 23.23 9.17 33.39
C LYS A 402 24.44 10.03 33.75
N ASP A 403 24.44 11.25 33.24
CA ASP A 403 25.34 12.30 33.67
C ASP A 403 24.67 13.67 33.49
N ILE A 404 25.23 14.69 34.14
CA ILE A 404 24.75 16.07 34.05
C ILE A 404 25.92 16.98 33.71
N GLY A 405 25.79 17.74 32.63
CA GLY A 405 26.67 18.84 32.27
C GLY A 405 25.93 20.18 32.22
N MET A 406 26.67 21.26 32.03
CA MET A 406 26.11 22.57 31.70
C MET A 406 27.02 23.31 30.70
N PHE A 407 26.42 24.22 29.94
CA PHE A 407 27.14 25.05 28.99
C PHE A 407 26.72 26.51 29.17
N LEU A 408 27.68 27.36 29.52
CA LEU A 408 27.46 28.77 29.85
C LEU A 408 27.64 29.64 28.60
N MET A 409 26.57 30.34 28.20
CA MET A 409 26.54 31.18 27.00
C MET A 409 26.49 32.68 27.34
N PRO A 410 27.18 33.54 26.57
CA PRO A 410 26.98 34.99 26.65
C PRO A 410 25.57 35.42 26.24
N TYR A 411 25.26 36.68 26.55
CA TYR A 411 24.19 37.44 25.90
C TYR A 411 24.51 37.64 24.40
N PRO A 412 23.54 37.52 23.47
CA PRO A 412 23.79 37.62 22.03
C PRO A 412 23.93 39.07 21.49
N GLY A 413 23.65 40.08 22.31
CA GLY A 413 23.74 41.50 21.95
C GLY A 413 22.40 42.17 21.69
N THR A 414 22.27 43.44 22.07
CA THR A 414 20.99 44.17 22.08
C THR A 414 20.40 44.35 20.69
N ASN A 415 21.22 44.76 19.71
CA ASN A 415 20.79 44.96 18.33
C ASN A 415 20.24 43.66 17.71
N PHE A 416 20.81 42.50 18.07
CA PHE A 416 20.32 41.19 17.61
C PHE A 416 18.97 40.82 18.25
N ILE A 417 18.76 41.12 19.52
CA ILE A 417 17.46 40.90 20.20
C ILE A 417 16.36 41.81 19.61
N GLU A 418 16.70 43.06 19.25
CA GLU A 418 15.76 44.01 18.64
C GLU A 418 15.38 43.64 17.20
N ASP A 419 16.34 43.25 16.36
CA ASP A 419 16.09 42.83 14.97
C ASP A 419 17.08 41.72 14.52
N SER A 420 16.73 40.48 14.85
CA SER A 420 17.47 39.28 14.49
C SER A 420 17.42 38.90 13.00
N VAL A 421 16.73 39.70 12.16
CA VAL A 421 16.71 39.52 10.69
C VAL A 421 17.73 40.44 10.02
N LYS A 422 17.97 41.64 10.58
CA LYS A 422 18.95 42.61 10.04
C LYS A 422 20.32 42.56 10.71
N ASN A 423 20.38 42.16 11.98
CA ASN A 423 21.61 42.19 12.77
C ASN A 423 22.11 40.76 13.02
N GLN A 424 23.43 40.59 13.08
CA GLN A 424 24.07 39.36 13.55
C GLN A 424 24.32 39.44 15.07
N PRO A 425 24.44 38.30 15.79
CA PRO A 425 24.86 38.28 17.18
C PRO A 425 26.29 38.81 17.35
N GLU A 426 26.64 39.24 18.56
CA GLU A 426 28.03 39.63 18.89
C GLU A 426 29.03 38.48 18.66
N ASP A 427 30.24 38.80 18.17
CA ASP A 427 31.29 37.81 17.85
C ASP A 427 31.59 36.84 18.99
N ARG A 428 31.53 37.34 20.24
CA ARG A 428 31.71 36.53 21.46
C ARG A 428 30.63 35.46 21.60
N PHE A 429 29.38 35.77 21.23
CA PHE A 429 28.28 34.81 21.20
C PHE A 429 28.45 33.82 20.06
N GLN A 430 28.79 34.28 18.85
CA GLN A 430 29.00 33.39 17.71
C GLN A 430 30.12 32.36 17.97
N LYS A 431 31.26 32.80 18.54
CA LYS A 431 32.36 31.92 18.91
C LYS A 431 31.94 30.84 19.91
N VAL A 432 31.28 31.23 21.00
CA VAL A 432 30.86 30.29 22.05
C VAL A 432 29.73 29.37 21.57
N LEU A 433 28.88 29.82 20.62
CA LEU A 433 27.90 28.97 19.93
C LEU A 433 28.58 27.93 19.01
N LYS A 434 29.68 28.29 18.33
CA LYS A 434 30.48 27.34 17.54
C LYS A 434 31.07 26.25 18.44
N GLU A 435 31.58 26.64 19.62
CA GLU A 435 32.07 25.72 20.66
C GLU A 435 30.97 24.81 21.23
N LEU A 436 29.75 25.34 21.48
CA LEU A 436 28.60 24.56 21.95
C LEU A 436 28.23 23.40 21.00
N VAL A 437 28.08 23.70 19.72
CA VAL A 437 27.62 22.71 18.73
C VAL A 437 28.67 21.62 18.54
N ILE A 438 29.94 21.99 18.40
CA ILE A 438 31.06 21.04 18.28
C ILE A 438 31.11 20.16 19.54
N HIS A 439 31.18 20.76 20.74
CA HIS A 439 31.25 20.00 21.99
C HIS A 439 30.08 19.01 22.15
N THR A 440 28.86 19.43 21.82
CA THR A 440 27.68 18.58 21.95
C THR A 440 27.69 17.42 20.95
N VAL A 441 28.11 17.66 19.70
CA VAL A 441 28.13 16.62 18.66
C VAL A 441 29.29 15.64 18.88
N ASP A 442 30.44 16.12 19.34
CA ASP A 442 31.59 15.27 19.71
C ASP A 442 31.32 14.40 20.96
N ASN A 443 30.29 14.71 21.76
CA ASN A 443 29.91 14.00 22.99
C ASN A 443 28.48 13.43 22.92
N LEU A 444 28.00 13.06 21.72
CA LEU A 444 26.72 12.36 21.58
C LEU A 444 26.75 10.98 22.22
N VAL A 445 25.59 10.54 22.71
CA VAL A 445 25.38 9.25 23.35
C VAL A 445 24.29 8.50 22.59
N THR A 446 24.53 7.24 22.24
CA THR A 446 23.52 6.37 21.60
C THR A 446 22.33 6.15 22.52
N LYS A 447 21.14 6.00 21.94
CA LYS A 447 19.94 5.67 22.68
C LYS A 447 20.06 4.23 23.13
N ARG A 448 20.10 4.08 24.46
CA ARG A 448 20.09 2.79 25.10
C ARG A 448 18.77 2.57 25.78
N LEU A 449 18.29 1.35 25.62
CA LEU A 449 17.35 0.77 26.55
C LEU A 449 18.16 -0.27 27.31
N GLY A 450 19.11 0.25 28.11
CA GLY A 450 20.02 -0.45 29.02
C GLY A 450 21.26 -1.05 28.36
N GLU A 451 21.48 -2.34 28.60
CA GLU A 451 22.61 -3.07 27.99
C GLU A 451 22.43 -3.20 26.47
N GLU A 452 21.19 -3.17 25.97
CA GLU A 452 20.88 -3.13 24.54
C GLU A 452 20.88 -1.69 24.00
N GLU A 453 21.71 -1.48 22.99
CA GLU A 453 21.69 -0.28 22.16
C GLU A 453 20.55 -0.33 21.15
N VAL A 454 19.88 0.80 20.94
CA VAL A 454 18.63 0.87 20.20
C VAL A 454 18.87 1.32 18.76
N THR A 455 18.23 0.59 17.84
CA THR A 455 18.19 0.89 16.41
C THR A 455 16.86 1.51 16.03
N GLY A 456 16.76 2.07 14.82
CA GLY A 456 15.50 2.60 14.29
C GLY A 456 14.34 1.59 14.39
N ARG A 457 14.58 0.36 13.93
CA ARG A 457 13.62 -0.75 13.93
C ARG A 457 13.25 -1.19 15.35
N SER A 458 14.24 -1.34 16.25
CA SER A 458 13.97 -1.76 17.62
C SER A 458 13.30 -0.69 18.48
N PHE A 459 13.32 0.59 18.08
CA PHE A 459 12.65 1.67 18.82
C PHE A 459 11.14 1.79 18.54
N GLN A 460 10.67 1.44 17.34
CA GLN A 460 9.26 1.59 16.94
C GLN A 460 8.23 1.00 17.94
N PRO A 461 8.44 -0.21 18.53
CA PRO A 461 7.50 -0.77 19.51
C PRO A 461 7.35 0.09 20.77
N TYR A 462 8.43 0.70 21.25
CA TYR A 462 8.44 1.57 22.43
C TYR A 462 7.66 2.86 22.17
N VAL A 463 7.88 3.48 21.01
CA VAL A 463 7.14 4.67 20.56
C VAL A 463 5.64 4.40 20.47
N ASN A 464 5.25 3.30 19.83
CA ASN A 464 3.84 2.92 19.69
C ASN A 464 3.18 2.66 21.06
N MET A 465 3.90 2.07 22.01
CA MET A 465 3.40 1.85 23.38
C MET A 465 3.28 3.16 24.18
N TRP A 466 4.25 4.08 24.08
CA TRP A 466 4.12 5.40 24.71
C TRP A 466 2.96 6.21 24.12
N ALA A 467 2.67 6.05 22.83
CA ALA A 467 1.49 6.62 22.19
C ALA A 467 0.19 6.08 22.80
N GLU A 468 0.07 4.75 22.93
CA GLU A 468 -1.09 4.09 23.56
C GLU A 468 -1.31 4.55 25.02
N LEU A 469 -0.23 4.79 25.78
CA LEU A 469 -0.33 5.35 27.15
C LEU A 469 -0.78 6.82 27.16
N CYS A 470 -0.33 7.65 26.20
CA CYS A 470 -0.80 9.03 26.06
C CYS A 470 -2.27 9.11 25.65
N GLU A 471 -2.67 8.36 24.62
CA GLU A 471 -4.03 8.41 24.05
C GLU A 471 -5.09 7.90 25.05
N ASN A 472 -4.76 6.93 25.91
CA ASN A 472 -5.68 6.41 26.92
C ASN A 472 -5.77 7.27 28.21
N GLY A 473 -5.05 8.39 28.29
CA GLY A 473 -4.95 9.19 29.54
C GLY A 473 -4.21 8.49 30.68
N GLU A 474 -3.59 7.32 30.42
CA GLU A 474 -2.77 6.54 31.35
C GLU A 474 -1.34 7.11 31.50
N PHE A 475 -1.17 8.41 31.26
CA PHE A 475 0.13 9.07 31.37
C PHE A 475 0.53 9.23 32.86
N PRO A 476 1.84 9.16 33.24
CA PRO A 476 2.32 8.64 34.53
C PRO A 476 1.98 9.36 35.84
N GLU A 477 1.08 10.35 35.85
CA GLU A 477 0.56 10.91 37.10
C GLU A 477 -0.38 9.92 37.83
N SER A 478 -0.95 8.95 37.09
CA SER A 478 -1.96 8.00 37.60
C SER A 478 -1.47 6.55 37.78
N LEU A 479 -0.38 6.14 37.11
CA LEU A 479 0.17 4.79 37.20
C LEU A 479 1.40 4.74 38.10
N THR A 480 1.51 3.70 38.92
CA THR A 480 2.74 3.44 39.67
C THR A 480 3.89 3.03 38.75
N ILE A 481 5.11 3.26 39.24
CA ILE A 481 6.36 2.79 38.62
C ILE A 481 6.29 1.31 38.24
N GLU A 482 5.74 0.48 39.14
CA GLU A 482 5.69 -0.97 39.00
C GLU A 482 4.65 -1.43 37.95
N GLU A 483 3.53 -0.72 37.82
CA GLU A 483 2.52 -1.01 36.79
C GLU A 483 3.05 -0.72 35.39
N MET A 484 3.70 0.43 35.20
CA MET A 484 4.33 0.79 33.92
C MET A 484 5.44 -0.20 33.53
N SER A 485 6.20 -0.69 34.51
CA SER A 485 7.15 -1.82 34.33
C SER A 485 6.48 -3.05 33.73
N SER A 486 5.44 -3.53 34.40
CA SER A 486 4.72 -4.73 33.99
C SER A 486 4.13 -4.60 32.58
N LYS A 487 3.57 -3.42 32.24
CA LYS A 487 3.01 -3.12 30.91
C LYS A 487 4.07 -3.17 29.79
N LEU A 488 5.22 -2.51 29.97
CA LEU A 488 6.27 -2.45 28.94
C LEU A 488 6.97 -3.81 28.73
N GLN A 489 7.34 -4.51 29.81
CA GLN A 489 7.94 -5.85 29.72
C GLN A 489 7.07 -6.83 28.92
N SER A 490 5.75 -6.81 29.15
CA SER A 490 4.83 -7.68 28.42
C SER A 490 4.80 -7.34 26.92
N THR A 491 4.71 -6.05 26.58
CA THR A 491 4.66 -5.59 25.18
C THR A 491 5.94 -5.98 24.42
N VAL A 492 7.13 -5.77 25.00
CA VAL A 492 8.40 -6.20 24.40
C VAL A 492 8.47 -7.72 24.25
N ALA A 493 8.02 -8.48 25.26
CA ALA A 493 8.00 -9.94 25.20
C ALA A 493 7.04 -10.47 24.10
N VAL A 494 5.89 -9.83 23.87
CA VAL A 494 4.99 -10.15 22.74
C VAL A 494 5.68 -9.91 21.41
N THR A 495 6.35 -8.75 21.24
CA THR A 495 7.06 -8.43 19.99
C THR A 495 8.21 -9.41 19.71
N GLN A 496 9.04 -9.73 20.71
CA GLN A 496 10.12 -10.71 20.58
C GLN A 496 9.60 -12.12 20.30
N ALA A 497 8.48 -12.53 20.90
CA ALA A 497 7.83 -13.80 20.62
C ALA A 497 7.30 -13.87 19.17
N LEU A 498 6.73 -12.78 18.66
CA LEU A 498 6.25 -12.69 17.27
C LEU A 498 7.40 -12.75 16.26
N GLU A 499 8.52 -12.07 16.48
CA GLU A 499 9.69 -12.22 15.59
C GLU A 499 10.30 -13.62 15.66
N THR A 500 10.33 -14.25 16.85
CA THR A 500 10.73 -15.65 17.00
C THR A 500 9.82 -16.61 16.21
N PHE A 501 8.51 -16.36 16.21
CA PHE A 501 7.55 -17.09 15.37
C PHE A 501 7.85 -16.93 13.88
N LYS A 502 7.99 -15.68 13.42
CA LYS A 502 8.25 -15.35 12.01
C LYS A 502 9.52 -16.03 11.50
N GLU A 503 10.61 -15.97 12.27
CA GLU A 503 11.90 -16.52 11.87
C GLU A 503 11.88 -18.05 11.82
N LYS A 504 11.30 -18.71 12.82
CA LYS A 504 11.06 -20.16 12.77
C LYS A 504 10.24 -20.56 11.54
N PHE A 505 9.22 -19.79 11.16
CA PHE A 505 8.44 -20.08 9.96
C PHE A 505 9.21 -19.88 8.65
N ARG A 506 10.09 -18.88 8.55
CA ARG A 506 11.02 -18.73 7.40
C ARG A 506 11.92 -19.96 7.25
N VAL A 507 12.45 -20.49 8.35
CA VAL A 507 13.27 -21.72 8.36
C VAL A 507 12.43 -22.94 7.95
N ILE A 508 11.21 -23.11 8.48
CA ILE A 508 10.32 -24.22 8.10
C ILE A 508 10.05 -24.19 6.59
N LEU A 509 9.66 -23.05 6.03
CA LEU A 509 9.32 -22.90 4.60
C LEU A 509 10.54 -23.10 3.68
N SER A 510 11.72 -22.62 4.06
CA SER A 510 12.95 -22.81 3.27
C SER A 510 13.55 -24.21 3.38
N SER A 511 13.25 -24.96 4.44
CA SER A 511 13.79 -26.31 4.66
C SER A 511 13.16 -27.42 3.80
N LYS A 512 12.08 -27.14 3.05
CA LYS A 512 11.38 -28.13 2.22
C LYS A 512 11.22 -27.68 0.76
N ASP A 513 12.02 -28.29 -0.11
CA ASP A 513 11.89 -28.26 -1.60
C ASP A 513 10.54 -28.77 -2.15
N SER A 514 9.56 -29.05 -1.30
CA SER A 514 8.22 -29.54 -1.65
C SER A 514 7.09 -28.65 -1.13
N GLY A 515 7.38 -27.71 -0.23
CA GLY A 515 6.40 -27.25 0.75
C GLY A 515 5.93 -28.38 1.68
N CYS A 516 4.91 -28.07 2.48
CA CYS A 516 4.20 -28.98 3.38
C CYS A 516 2.74 -29.10 2.93
N ASP A 517 2.10 -30.26 3.11
CA ASP A 517 0.64 -30.35 3.01
C ASP A 517 -0.05 -29.56 4.13
N ASP A 518 -1.36 -29.37 3.98
CA ASP A 518 -2.12 -28.43 4.80
C ASP A 518 -2.25 -28.92 6.26
N GLU A 519 -2.22 -30.24 6.49
CA GLU A 519 -2.23 -30.83 7.83
C GLU A 519 -0.86 -30.63 8.51
N GLU A 520 0.25 -30.98 7.85
CA GLU A 520 1.59 -30.70 8.40
C GLU A 520 1.79 -29.19 8.63
N LEU A 521 1.37 -28.33 7.70
CA LEU A 521 1.55 -26.88 7.83
C LEU A 521 0.76 -26.32 9.03
N ASN A 522 -0.48 -26.77 9.25
CA ASN A 522 -1.29 -26.37 10.41
C ASN A 522 -0.76 -26.95 11.73
N ASN A 523 -0.22 -28.18 11.72
CA ASN A 523 0.46 -28.76 12.89
C ASN A 523 1.73 -27.95 13.24
N ARG A 524 2.55 -27.60 12.25
CA ARG A 524 3.73 -26.72 12.43
C ARG A 524 3.33 -25.33 12.92
N PHE A 525 2.23 -24.76 12.41
CA PHE A 525 1.67 -23.50 12.89
C PHE A 525 1.34 -23.58 14.39
N THR A 526 0.55 -24.56 14.77
CA THR A 526 0.11 -24.77 16.17
C THR A 526 1.31 -24.95 17.10
N MET A 527 2.27 -25.82 16.76
CA MET A 527 3.49 -26.01 17.55
C MET A 527 4.30 -24.71 17.71
N THR A 528 4.53 -23.97 16.62
CA THR A 528 5.34 -22.74 16.67
C THR A 528 4.63 -21.62 17.44
N VAL A 529 3.29 -21.56 17.40
CA VAL A 529 2.50 -20.64 18.25
C VAL A 529 2.66 -20.98 19.72
N GLU A 530 2.51 -22.25 20.13
CA GLU A 530 2.68 -22.64 21.54
C GLU A 530 4.13 -22.43 22.02
N GLU A 531 5.14 -22.69 21.18
CA GLU A 531 6.55 -22.35 21.48
C GLU A 531 6.75 -20.83 21.66
N SER A 532 6.03 -20.00 20.91
CA SER A 532 6.11 -18.53 21.01
C SER A 532 5.37 -18.01 22.25
N VAL A 533 4.26 -18.64 22.62
CA VAL A 533 3.55 -18.39 23.90
C VAL A 533 4.41 -18.85 25.09
N ALA A 534 5.15 -19.94 24.97
CA ALA A 534 6.12 -20.37 25.98
C ALA A 534 7.30 -19.39 26.09
N PHE A 535 7.81 -18.89 24.96
CA PHE A 535 8.84 -17.83 24.95
C PHE A 535 8.33 -16.57 25.66
N PHE A 536 7.14 -16.06 25.29
CA PHE A 536 6.49 -14.94 25.97
C PHE A 536 6.36 -15.17 27.48
N ASN A 537 5.87 -16.34 27.90
CA ASN A 537 5.74 -16.67 29.33
C ASN A 537 7.07 -16.77 30.07
N SER A 538 8.18 -17.07 29.39
CA SER A 538 9.52 -17.08 30.00
C SER A 538 10.22 -15.72 30.03
N LYS A 539 9.76 -14.75 29.22
CA LYS A 539 10.31 -13.39 29.14
C LYS A 539 9.48 -12.33 29.86
N ARG A 540 8.17 -12.53 30.02
CA ARG A 540 7.30 -11.60 30.78
C ARG A 540 7.64 -11.60 32.28
N SER A 541 7.34 -10.49 32.95
CA SER A 541 7.56 -10.38 34.39
C SER A 541 6.72 -11.35 35.20
N LEU A 542 7.34 -11.97 36.21
CA LEU A 542 6.67 -12.77 37.23
C LEU A 542 5.67 -11.96 38.07
N ARG A 543 5.80 -10.62 38.09
CA ARG A 543 4.85 -9.69 38.74
C ARG A 543 3.73 -9.21 37.82
N TYR A 544 3.69 -9.68 36.57
CA TYR A 544 2.55 -9.48 35.67
C TYR A 544 1.49 -10.54 36.00
N THR A 545 0.79 -10.31 37.12
CA THR A 545 -0.17 -11.23 37.75
C THR A 545 -1.64 -10.91 37.43
N ASP A 546 -1.92 -9.83 36.69
CA ASP A 546 -3.24 -9.62 36.10
C ASP A 546 -3.48 -10.68 35.01
N SER A 547 -4.21 -11.72 35.39
CA SER A 547 -4.58 -12.83 34.53
C SER A 547 -5.45 -12.41 33.35
N GLY A 548 -6.20 -11.31 33.46
CA GLY A 548 -6.95 -10.72 32.36
C GLY A 548 -6.01 -10.11 31.31
N ARG A 549 -5.01 -9.33 31.74
CA ARG A 549 -4.06 -8.69 30.81
C ARG A 549 -3.06 -9.67 30.19
N VAL A 550 -2.59 -10.67 30.94
CA VAL A 550 -1.83 -11.80 30.38
C VAL A 550 -2.61 -12.54 29.29
N PHE A 551 -3.92 -12.73 29.49
CA PHE A 551 -4.80 -13.35 28.50
C PHE A 551 -4.96 -12.48 27.24
N VAL A 552 -5.13 -11.16 27.39
CA VAL A 552 -5.17 -10.21 26.26
C VAL A 552 -3.86 -10.24 25.44
N ASP A 553 -2.70 -10.24 26.08
CA ASP A 553 -1.40 -10.29 25.40
C ASP A 553 -1.18 -11.62 24.65
N ILE A 554 -1.60 -12.75 25.23
CA ILE A 554 -1.56 -14.06 24.56
C ILE A 554 -2.53 -14.11 23.37
N LEU A 555 -3.73 -13.53 23.49
CA LEU A 555 -4.66 -13.41 22.36
C LEU A 555 -4.09 -12.52 21.24
N ARG A 556 -3.48 -11.38 21.58
CA ARG A 556 -2.78 -10.49 20.63
C ARG A 556 -1.70 -11.25 19.87
N LEU A 557 -0.80 -11.93 20.59
CA LEU A 557 0.25 -12.76 20.01
C LEU A 557 -0.30 -13.86 19.09
N ARG A 558 -1.33 -14.60 19.52
CA ARG A 558 -1.97 -15.65 18.70
C ARG A 558 -2.59 -15.08 17.42
N ASN A 559 -3.26 -13.93 17.51
CA ASN A 559 -3.87 -13.25 16.37
C ASN A 559 -2.82 -12.72 15.39
N ASP A 560 -1.74 -12.11 15.87
CA ASP A 560 -0.66 -11.61 15.03
C ASP A 560 0.11 -12.75 14.32
N CYS A 561 0.36 -13.87 15.02
CA CYS A 561 0.91 -15.08 14.41
C CYS A 561 -0.03 -15.68 13.35
N LEU A 562 -1.34 -15.75 13.62
CA LEU A 562 -2.35 -16.24 12.67
C LEU A 562 -2.45 -15.35 11.42
N ARG A 563 -2.38 -14.02 11.61
CA ARG A 563 -2.36 -13.03 10.53
C ARG A 563 -1.15 -13.24 9.62
N TYR A 564 0.06 -13.23 10.18
CA TYR A 564 1.30 -13.47 9.43
C TYR A 564 1.29 -14.84 8.72
N PHE A 565 0.76 -15.88 9.38
CA PHE A 565 0.64 -17.21 8.79
C PHE A 565 -0.27 -17.23 7.55
N ARG A 566 -1.43 -16.57 7.61
CA ARG A 566 -2.37 -16.49 6.48
C ARG A 566 -1.87 -15.58 5.35
N GLU A 567 -1.30 -14.43 5.69
CA GLU A 567 -0.90 -13.40 4.71
C GLU A 567 0.44 -13.72 4.02
N HIS A 568 1.35 -14.43 4.68
CA HIS A 568 2.68 -14.73 4.14
C HIS A 568 2.99 -16.22 4.03
N CYS A 569 2.81 -17.01 5.10
CA CYS A 569 3.26 -18.42 5.10
C CYS A 569 2.45 -19.32 4.16
N VAL A 570 1.12 -19.18 4.13
CA VAL A 570 0.24 -19.99 3.28
C VAL A 570 0.49 -19.73 1.78
N PRO A 571 0.53 -18.47 1.27
CA PRO A 571 0.84 -18.21 -0.14
C PRO A 571 2.22 -18.73 -0.58
N ILE A 572 3.26 -18.56 0.25
CA ILE A 572 4.60 -19.07 -0.05
C ILE A 572 4.57 -20.61 -0.17
N ASN A 573 3.94 -21.31 0.78
CA ASN A 573 3.82 -22.76 0.74
C ASN A 573 3.03 -23.27 -0.48
N GLN A 574 1.96 -22.58 -0.87
CA GLN A 574 1.18 -22.90 -2.07
C GLN A 574 2.03 -22.74 -3.35
N SER A 575 2.80 -21.65 -3.46
CA SER A 575 3.66 -21.40 -4.62
C SER A 575 4.72 -22.50 -4.79
N VAL A 576 5.43 -22.89 -3.73
CA VAL A 576 6.43 -23.98 -3.78
C VAL A 576 5.80 -25.32 -4.19
N ARG A 577 4.59 -25.63 -3.70
CA ARG A 577 3.85 -26.85 -4.10
C ARG A 577 3.42 -26.83 -5.57
N GLN A 578 2.99 -25.67 -6.07
CA GLN A 578 2.62 -25.50 -7.48
C GLN A 578 3.82 -25.69 -8.41
N GLU A 579 4.97 -25.08 -8.11
CA GLU A 579 6.21 -25.27 -8.89
C GLU A 579 6.64 -26.75 -8.94
N LYS A 580 6.59 -27.45 -7.80
CA LYS A 580 6.92 -28.88 -7.75
C LYS A 580 5.95 -29.75 -8.55
N ASN A 581 4.64 -29.49 -8.47
CA ASN A 581 3.64 -30.20 -9.27
C ASN A 581 3.83 -29.95 -10.77
N PHE A 582 4.13 -28.71 -11.17
CA PHE A 582 4.44 -28.37 -12.57
C PHE A 582 5.71 -29.09 -13.07
N SER A 583 6.75 -29.16 -12.24
CA SER A 583 7.97 -29.94 -12.52
C SER A 583 7.66 -31.44 -12.69
N ALA A 584 6.81 -32.02 -11.83
CA ALA A 584 6.40 -33.42 -11.91
C ALA A 584 5.59 -33.73 -13.18
N ILE A 585 4.65 -32.85 -13.56
CA ILE A 585 3.91 -32.91 -14.82
C ILE A 585 4.88 -32.87 -16.01
N THR A 586 5.83 -31.94 -16.00
CA THR A 586 6.81 -31.78 -17.08
C THR A 586 7.69 -33.04 -17.26
N LYS A 587 8.16 -33.64 -16.16
CA LYS A 587 8.90 -34.92 -16.19
C LYS A 587 8.05 -36.07 -16.73
N ALA A 588 6.78 -36.16 -16.32
CA ALA A 588 5.86 -37.19 -16.80
C ALA A 588 5.55 -37.07 -18.30
N LYS A 589 5.30 -35.84 -18.80
CA LYS A 589 5.15 -35.55 -20.24
C LYS A 589 6.40 -35.96 -21.02
N HIS A 590 7.59 -35.59 -20.54
CA HIS A 590 8.83 -35.93 -21.24
C HIS A 590 9.05 -37.46 -21.34
N HIS A 591 8.70 -38.22 -20.31
CA HIS A 591 8.72 -39.69 -20.37
C HIS A 591 7.70 -40.26 -21.36
N PHE A 592 6.47 -39.75 -21.37
CA PHE A 592 5.44 -40.17 -22.31
C PHE A 592 5.89 -39.96 -23.77
N ASN A 593 6.37 -38.76 -24.08
CA ASN A 593 6.87 -38.40 -25.40
C ASN A 593 8.08 -39.27 -25.78
N ALA A 594 9.04 -39.48 -24.88
CA ALA A 594 10.20 -40.34 -25.15
C ALA A 594 9.79 -41.80 -25.46
N LYS A 595 8.76 -42.35 -24.81
CA LYS A 595 8.23 -43.69 -25.11
C LYS A 595 7.49 -43.75 -26.45
N LEU A 596 6.75 -42.69 -26.79
CA LEU A 596 6.11 -42.54 -28.10
C LEU A 596 7.15 -42.45 -29.22
N ASP A 597 8.19 -41.63 -29.06
CA ASP A 597 9.28 -41.45 -30.02
C ASP A 597 10.13 -42.72 -30.18
N GLU A 598 10.40 -43.46 -29.09
CA GLU A 598 11.06 -44.77 -29.12
C GLU A 598 10.27 -45.77 -29.96
N TYR A 599 8.94 -45.84 -29.78
CA TYR A 599 8.07 -46.69 -30.59
C TYR A 599 8.10 -46.27 -32.08
N LEU A 600 7.89 -44.99 -32.37
CA LEU A 600 7.83 -44.48 -33.76
C LEU A 600 9.18 -44.57 -34.48
N SER A 601 10.29 -44.58 -33.75
CA SER A 601 11.65 -44.71 -34.30
C SER A 601 12.17 -46.15 -34.36
N SER A 602 11.46 -47.11 -33.78
CA SER A 602 11.89 -48.51 -33.63
C SER A 602 12.00 -49.31 -34.93
N GLY A 603 11.56 -48.76 -36.06
CA GLY A 603 11.55 -49.45 -37.36
C GLY A 603 10.51 -50.55 -37.49
N GLN A 604 9.58 -50.68 -36.52
CA GLN A 604 8.44 -51.60 -36.63
C GLN A 604 7.42 -51.10 -37.65
N ALA A 605 6.73 -52.03 -38.32
CA ALA A 605 5.58 -51.70 -39.14
C ALA A 605 4.44 -51.17 -38.25
N GLY A 606 3.82 -50.07 -38.65
CA GLY A 606 2.75 -49.43 -37.88
C GLY A 606 1.55 -50.37 -37.68
N ILE A 607 0.90 -50.27 -36.53
CA ILE A 607 -0.26 -51.12 -36.15
C ILE A 607 -1.58 -50.42 -36.45
N ASP A 608 -2.71 -51.14 -36.41
CA ASP A 608 -4.02 -50.51 -36.54
C ASP A 608 -4.34 -49.57 -35.37
N ASP A 609 -5.25 -48.62 -35.60
CA ASP A 609 -5.55 -47.54 -34.64
C ASP A 609 -6.05 -48.09 -33.27
N ASN A 610 -6.75 -49.23 -33.24
CA ASN A 610 -7.23 -49.88 -32.01
C ASN A 610 -6.09 -50.58 -31.24
N GLY A 611 -5.13 -51.18 -31.96
CA GLY A 611 -3.87 -51.63 -31.39
C GLY A 611 -3.03 -50.47 -30.86
N PHE A 612 -3.03 -49.33 -31.55
CA PHE A 612 -2.28 -48.13 -31.16
C PHE A 612 -2.89 -47.46 -29.93
N GLU A 613 -4.22 -47.35 -29.82
CA GLU A 613 -4.88 -46.82 -28.61
C GLU A 613 -4.55 -47.64 -27.35
N LYS A 614 -4.36 -48.96 -27.46
CA LYS A 614 -3.88 -49.78 -26.32
C LYS A 614 -2.44 -49.48 -25.89
N LEU A 615 -1.61 -48.90 -26.76
CA LEU A 615 -0.28 -48.42 -26.38
C LEU A 615 -0.35 -47.10 -25.60
N PHE A 616 -1.38 -46.26 -25.83
CA PHE A 616 -1.58 -45.03 -25.05
C PHE A 616 -1.67 -45.34 -23.56
N ASP A 617 -2.54 -46.27 -23.16
CA ASP A 617 -2.73 -46.66 -21.76
C ASP A 617 -1.42 -47.16 -21.13
N SER A 618 -0.61 -47.90 -21.88
CA SER A 618 0.68 -48.43 -21.41
C SER A 618 1.72 -47.33 -21.20
N PHE A 619 1.86 -46.39 -22.15
CA PHE A 619 2.79 -45.27 -22.03
C PHE A 619 2.32 -44.27 -20.95
N PHE A 620 1.02 -44.04 -20.87
CA PHE A 620 0.42 -43.15 -19.87
C PHE A 620 0.54 -43.70 -18.45
N LEU A 621 0.47 -45.03 -18.26
CA LEU A 621 0.71 -45.66 -16.97
C LEU A 621 2.12 -45.37 -16.43
N GLY A 622 3.15 -45.40 -17.29
CA GLY A 622 4.53 -45.00 -16.93
C GLY A 622 4.64 -43.52 -16.56
N ALA A 623 4.01 -42.64 -17.35
CA ALA A 623 3.94 -41.21 -17.04
C ALA A 623 3.24 -40.93 -15.70
N LYS A 624 2.12 -41.61 -15.42
CA LYS A 624 1.38 -41.53 -14.15
C LYS A 624 2.22 -41.97 -12.95
N GLN A 625 3.04 -43.01 -13.10
CA GLN A 625 3.99 -43.44 -12.07
C GLN A 625 5.04 -42.35 -11.78
N ILE A 626 5.63 -41.75 -12.82
CA ILE A 626 6.63 -40.68 -12.67
C ILE A 626 6.03 -39.42 -12.04
N PHE A 627 4.81 -39.03 -12.43
CA PHE A 627 4.09 -37.92 -11.80
C PHE A 627 3.89 -38.18 -10.30
N ASN A 628 3.33 -39.34 -9.93
CA ASN A 628 3.11 -39.71 -8.53
C ASN A 628 4.40 -39.79 -7.70
N ALA A 629 5.52 -40.16 -8.30
CA ALA A 629 6.82 -40.21 -7.61
C ALA A 629 7.48 -38.83 -7.37
N HIS A 630 7.06 -37.77 -8.08
CA HIS A 630 7.72 -36.45 -8.04
C HIS A 630 6.83 -35.28 -7.62
N ARG A 631 5.50 -35.45 -7.59
CA ARG A 631 4.54 -34.42 -7.15
C ARG A 631 4.68 -34.06 -5.66
N ALA A 632 4.05 -32.96 -5.26
CA ALA A 632 3.83 -32.65 -3.85
C ALA A 632 2.70 -33.52 -3.24
N SER A 633 2.65 -33.62 -1.91
CA SER A 633 1.47 -34.12 -1.20
C SER A 633 0.27 -33.15 -1.37
N GLY A 634 -0.95 -33.69 -1.25
CA GLY A 634 -2.20 -32.96 -1.52
C GLY A 634 -3.41 -33.90 -1.55
N SER A 635 -4.61 -33.33 -1.56
CA SER A 635 -5.87 -34.10 -1.56
C SER A 635 -6.06 -34.85 -2.88
N GLU A 636 -6.95 -35.86 -2.90
CA GLU A 636 -7.26 -36.60 -4.12
C GLU A 636 -7.78 -35.68 -5.23
N ASP A 637 -8.58 -34.66 -4.91
CA ASP A 637 -9.10 -33.68 -5.88
C ASP A 637 -7.98 -32.90 -6.58
N THR A 638 -7.01 -32.36 -5.83
CA THR A 638 -5.88 -31.64 -6.44
C THR A 638 -5.00 -32.57 -7.27
N VAL A 639 -4.89 -33.84 -6.87
CA VAL A 639 -4.16 -34.85 -7.65
C VAL A 639 -4.92 -35.21 -8.92
N LEU A 640 -6.26 -35.27 -8.88
CA LEU A 640 -7.13 -35.53 -10.03
C LEU A 640 -7.04 -34.41 -11.06
N GLU A 641 -7.04 -33.14 -10.61
CA GLU A 641 -6.93 -31.96 -11.48
C GLU A 641 -5.60 -31.97 -12.27
N HIS A 642 -4.46 -32.12 -11.59
CA HIS A 642 -3.16 -32.22 -12.25
C HIS A 642 -3.03 -33.47 -13.15
N LEU A 643 -3.67 -34.60 -12.78
CA LEU A 643 -3.74 -35.79 -13.63
C LEU A 643 -4.57 -35.55 -14.88
N ASN A 644 -5.72 -34.86 -14.78
CA ASN A 644 -6.55 -34.50 -15.92
C ASN A 644 -5.78 -33.59 -16.90
N THR A 645 -5.03 -32.60 -16.40
CA THR A 645 -4.12 -31.79 -17.23
C THR A 645 -3.11 -32.68 -17.96
N LEU A 646 -2.41 -33.57 -17.24
CA LEU A 646 -1.43 -34.50 -17.82
C LEU A 646 -2.06 -35.46 -18.86
N ILE A 647 -3.28 -35.95 -18.63
CA ILE A 647 -4.04 -36.79 -19.57
C ILE A 647 -4.35 -36.02 -20.86
N ILE A 648 -4.92 -34.82 -20.74
CA ILE A 648 -5.29 -33.97 -21.89
C ILE A 648 -4.06 -33.66 -22.74
N ASP A 649 -2.95 -33.27 -22.12
CA ASP A 649 -1.70 -32.96 -22.82
C ASP A 649 -1.12 -34.18 -23.56
N CYS A 650 -1.06 -35.35 -22.89
CA CYS A 650 -0.54 -36.58 -23.50
C CYS A 650 -1.45 -37.09 -24.62
N LEU A 651 -2.78 -37.05 -24.45
CA LEU A 651 -3.74 -37.39 -25.50
C LEU A 651 -3.60 -36.45 -26.70
N THR A 652 -3.54 -35.14 -26.47
CA THR A 652 -3.42 -34.14 -27.55
C THR A 652 -2.17 -34.40 -28.39
N HIS A 653 -1.02 -34.71 -27.77
CA HIS A 653 0.20 -35.05 -28.50
C HIS A 653 0.10 -36.41 -29.21
N PHE A 654 -0.52 -37.41 -28.58
CA PHE A 654 -0.72 -38.74 -29.15
C PHE A 654 -1.63 -38.72 -30.40
N GLU A 655 -2.69 -37.91 -30.39
CA GLU A 655 -3.60 -37.78 -31.54
C GLU A 655 -3.03 -36.90 -32.66
N SER A 656 -2.43 -35.76 -32.32
CA SER A 656 -1.91 -34.81 -33.32
C SER A 656 -0.59 -35.25 -33.96
N CYS A 657 0.28 -35.98 -33.23
CA CYS A 657 1.58 -36.42 -33.73
C CYS A 657 1.64 -37.95 -33.89
N GLY A 658 1.27 -38.70 -32.86
CA GLY A 658 1.39 -40.16 -32.80
C GLY A 658 0.58 -40.90 -33.87
N LYS A 659 -0.76 -40.71 -33.88
CA LYS A 659 -1.67 -41.40 -34.82
C LYS A 659 -1.27 -41.18 -36.30
N PRO A 660 -0.96 -39.95 -36.77
CA PRO A 660 -0.48 -39.73 -38.15
C PRO A 660 0.85 -40.43 -38.49
N LEU A 661 1.82 -40.44 -37.57
CA LEU A 661 3.11 -41.11 -37.78
C LEU A 661 2.97 -42.64 -37.83
N ASN A 662 2.16 -43.23 -36.94
CA ASN A 662 1.85 -44.66 -36.97
C ASN A 662 1.16 -45.08 -38.29
N ARG A 663 0.20 -44.29 -38.80
CA ARG A 663 -0.44 -44.55 -40.10
C ARG A 663 0.55 -44.50 -41.28
N LYS A 664 1.54 -43.59 -41.26
CA LYS A 664 2.64 -43.57 -42.23
C LYS A 664 3.50 -44.84 -42.16
N LEU A 665 3.88 -45.28 -40.95
CA LEU A 665 4.66 -46.52 -40.75
C LEU A 665 3.90 -47.78 -41.21
N ARG A 666 2.56 -47.79 -41.11
CA ARG A 666 1.73 -48.92 -41.55
C ARG A 666 1.54 -49.00 -43.07
N HIS A 667 1.51 -47.85 -43.75
CA HIS A 667 0.98 -47.75 -45.12
C HIS A 667 1.78 -46.79 -46.04
N GLY A 668 3.07 -46.55 -45.79
CA GLY A 668 3.91 -45.55 -46.48
C GLY A 668 3.63 -45.35 -47.98
N ARG A 669 3.77 -46.39 -48.80
CA ARG A 669 3.48 -46.30 -50.26
C ARG A 669 2.09 -45.78 -50.61
N ASN A 670 1.06 -46.10 -49.82
CA ASN A 670 -0.30 -45.63 -50.08
C ASN A 670 -0.48 -44.16 -49.66
N THR A 671 0.14 -43.74 -48.55
CA THR A 671 0.12 -42.32 -48.14
C THR A 671 0.92 -41.45 -49.11
N ASP A 672 2.08 -41.92 -49.59
CA ASP A 672 2.84 -41.25 -50.66
C ASP A 672 2.02 -41.15 -51.97
N SER A 673 1.23 -42.20 -52.29
CA SER A 673 0.33 -42.19 -53.45
C SER A 673 -0.84 -41.21 -53.32
N VAL A 674 -1.39 -41.00 -52.11
CA VAL A 674 -2.40 -39.96 -51.85
C VAL A 674 -1.79 -38.57 -52.00
N ALA A 675 -0.58 -38.36 -51.49
CA ALA A 675 0.13 -37.09 -51.63
C ALA A 675 0.39 -36.75 -53.11
N LEU A 676 0.93 -37.70 -53.88
CA LEU A 676 1.19 -37.56 -55.32
C LEU A 676 -0.10 -37.30 -56.12
N ALA A 677 -1.19 -37.99 -55.79
CA ALA A 677 -2.50 -37.77 -56.40
C ALA A 677 -3.09 -36.39 -56.09
N LEU A 678 -2.94 -35.90 -54.86
CA LEU A 678 -3.37 -34.56 -54.45
C LEU A 678 -2.51 -33.46 -55.11
N GLU A 679 -1.22 -33.70 -55.31
CA GLU A 679 -0.34 -32.80 -56.05
C GLU A 679 -0.73 -32.73 -57.54
N ASN A 680 -1.01 -33.88 -58.17
CA ASN A 680 -1.59 -33.92 -59.51
C ASN A 680 -2.93 -33.16 -59.59
N PHE A 681 -3.83 -33.33 -58.61
CA PHE A 681 -5.09 -32.57 -58.54
C PHE A 681 -4.84 -31.05 -58.54
N LYS A 682 -3.89 -30.59 -57.71
CA LYS A 682 -3.52 -29.17 -57.61
C LYS A 682 -2.93 -28.66 -58.93
N GLN A 683 -2.09 -29.44 -59.60
CA GLN A 683 -1.44 -29.04 -60.84
C GLN A 683 -2.45 -28.94 -62.00
N ASP A 684 -3.20 -30.01 -62.27
CA ASP A 684 -4.27 -30.05 -63.29
C ASP A 684 -5.27 -28.89 -63.12
N PHE A 685 -5.62 -28.54 -61.88
CA PHE A 685 -6.54 -27.44 -61.61
C PHE A 685 -5.92 -26.06 -61.80
N ASN A 686 -4.64 -25.88 -61.43
CA ASN A 686 -3.91 -24.63 -61.66
C ASN A 686 -3.68 -24.37 -63.15
N ASP A 687 -3.34 -25.40 -63.93
CA ASP A 687 -3.14 -25.28 -65.38
C ASP A 687 -4.45 -24.95 -66.10
N PHE A 688 -5.57 -25.56 -65.69
CA PHE A 688 -6.89 -25.16 -66.15
C PHE A 688 -7.18 -23.67 -65.86
N LEU A 689 -7.02 -23.22 -64.60
CA LEU A 689 -7.25 -21.82 -64.23
C LEU A 689 -6.32 -20.83 -64.93
N ASN A 690 -5.10 -21.24 -65.31
CA ASN A 690 -4.12 -20.41 -66.01
C ASN A 690 -4.30 -20.39 -67.54
N SER A 691 -5.07 -21.32 -68.11
CA SER A 691 -5.35 -21.36 -69.55
C SER A 691 -6.29 -20.24 -70.05
N ASP A 692 -7.11 -19.67 -69.16
CA ASP A 692 -8.08 -18.62 -69.49
C ASP A 692 -7.74 -17.28 -68.80
N LYS A 693 -7.71 -16.20 -69.59
CA LYS A 693 -7.25 -14.88 -69.15
C LYS A 693 -8.29 -14.08 -68.37
N ALA A 694 -9.58 -14.44 -68.44
CA ALA A 694 -10.68 -13.68 -67.81
C ALA A 694 -11.29 -14.33 -66.56
N GLY A 695 -10.85 -15.55 -66.23
CA GLY A 695 -11.48 -16.39 -65.21
C GLY A 695 -12.79 -17.05 -65.67
N VAL A 696 -13.06 -18.25 -65.17
CA VAL A 696 -14.07 -19.16 -65.73
C VAL A 696 -15.41 -19.00 -65.00
N LYS A 697 -16.55 -19.17 -65.69
CA LYS A 697 -17.88 -19.12 -65.04
C LYS A 697 -18.03 -20.24 -64.02
N ASP A 698 -18.73 -19.99 -62.91
CA ASP A 698 -18.81 -20.95 -61.79
C ASP A 698 -19.47 -22.28 -62.18
N ALA A 699 -20.39 -22.26 -63.16
CA ALA A 699 -21.02 -23.44 -63.75
C ALA A 699 -20.05 -24.29 -64.62
N GLU A 700 -18.97 -23.71 -65.14
CA GLU A 700 -17.91 -24.41 -65.87
C GLU A 700 -16.79 -24.89 -64.92
N LEU A 701 -16.43 -24.05 -63.93
CA LEU A 701 -15.54 -24.43 -62.82
C LEU A 701 -16.06 -25.68 -62.10
N SER A 702 -17.37 -25.73 -61.81
CA SER A 702 -18.02 -26.87 -61.15
C SER A 702 -18.05 -28.14 -62.01
N LYS A 703 -18.03 -28.01 -63.35
CA LYS A 703 -17.96 -29.16 -64.28
C LYS A 703 -16.55 -29.75 -64.39
N MET A 704 -15.51 -28.98 -64.09
CA MET A 704 -14.12 -29.47 -64.14
C MET A 704 -13.72 -30.28 -62.91
N LYS A 705 -14.23 -29.94 -61.73
CA LYS A 705 -13.92 -30.63 -60.46
C LYS A 705 -14.02 -32.17 -60.53
N PRO A 706 -15.10 -32.80 -61.07
CA PRO A 706 -15.14 -34.26 -61.20
C PRO A 706 -14.08 -34.84 -62.13
N ARG A 707 -13.69 -34.12 -63.19
CA ARG A 707 -12.68 -34.57 -64.17
C ARG A 707 -11.29 -34.58 -63.57
N VAL A 708 -10.91 -33.50 -62.86
CA VAL A 708 -9.62 -33.39 -62.19
C VAL A 708 -9.53 -34.36 -60.99
N LEU A 709 -10.64 -34.58 -60.27
CA LEU A 709 -10.70 -35.61 -59.23
C LEU A 709 -10.54 -37.04 -59.80
N HIS A 710 -11.10 -37.32 -60.97
CA HIS A 710 -10.89 -38.61 -61.65
C HIS A 710 -9.42 -38.82 -62.07
N SER A 711 -8.76 -37.77 -62.57
CA SER A 711 -7.31 -37.77 -62.88
C SER A 711 -6.49 -38.16 -61.64
N ALA A 712 -6.72 -37.46 -60.51
CA ALA A 712 -6.08 -37.75 -59.23
C ALA A 712 -6.34 -39.19 -58.72
N ILE A 713 -7.58 -39.68 -58.83
CA ILE A 713 -7.94 -41.06 -58.44
C ILE A 713 -7.20 -42.11 -59.30
N GLN A 714 -6.98 -41.85 -60.59
CA GLN A 714 -6.16 -42.71 -61.44
C GLN A 714 -4.68 -42.68 -61.04
N VAL A 715 -4.11 -41.51 -60.71
CA VAL A 715 -2.74 -41.39 -60.19
C VAL A 715 -2.57 -42.15 -58.87
N PHE A 716 -3.54 -42.06 -57.96
CA PHE A 716 -3.54 -42.85 -56.73
C PHE A 716 -3.57 -44.36 -57.02
N HIS A 717 -4.50 -44.82 -57.87
CA HIS A 717 -4.61 -46.24 -58.21
C HIS A 717 -3.39 -46.81 -58.96
N SER A 718 -2.64 -45.97 -59.68
CA SER A 718 -1.44 -46.39 -60.43
C SER A 718 -0.18 -46.51 -59.58
N ASN A 719 -0.10 -45.81 -58.44
CA ASN A 719 1.08 -45.77 -57.57
C ASN A 719 0.91 -46.54 -56.24
N ARG A 720 -0.33 -46.78 -55.81
CA ARG A 720 -0.63 -47.49 -54.56
C ARG A 720 -0.07 -48.93 -54.53
N SER A 721 0.15 -49.42 -53.33
CA SER A 721 0.36 -50.85 -53.07
C SER A 721 -0.96 -51.64 -52.98
N SER A 722 -0.86 -52.96 -53.04
CA SER A 722 -1.96 -53.89 -52.78
C SER A 722 -2.44 -53.83 -51.32
N GLY A 723 -3.74 -53.86 -51.11
CA GLY A 723 -4.38 -53.86 -49.78
C GLY A 723 -5.87 -54.24 -49.92
N SER A 724 -6.55 -54.48 -48.80
CA SER A 724 -7.99 -54.81 -48.81
C SER A 724 -8.85 -53.64 -49.31
N ASP A 725 -10.01 -53.94 -49.88
CA ASP A 725 -10.89 -52.94 -50.50
C ASP A 725 -11.32 -51.85 -49.51
N ASP A 726 -11.57 -52.18 -48.24
CA ASP A 726 -11.88 -51.19 -47.20
C ASP A 726 -10.72 -50.22 -46.93
N THR A 727 -9.47 -50.71 -46.96
CA THR A 727 -8.27 -49.87 -46.81
C THR A 727 -8.12 -48.94 -48.01
N VAL A 728 -8.36 -49.45 -49.22
CA VAL A 728 -8.31 -48.64 -50.46
C VAL A 728 -9.42 -47.58 -50.46
N LYS A 729 -10.62 -47.93 -49.99
CA LYS A 729 -11.75 -47.01 -49.87
C LYS A 729 -11.48 -45.88 -48.89
N SER A 730 -10.89 -46.18 -47.72
CA SER A 730 -10.51 -45.17 -46.73
C SER A 730 -9.53 -44.14 -47.31
N TYR A 731 -8.48 -44.57 -48.03
CA TYR A 731 -7.54 -43.64 -48.68
C TYR A 731 -8.16 -42.84 -49.84
N LEU A 732 -9.12 -43.42 -50.58
CA LEU A 732 -9.88 -42.68 -51.58
C LEU A 732 -10.76 -41.60 -50.96
N ASP A 733 -11.33 -41.84 -49.78
CA ASP A 733 -12.17 -40.86 -49.08
C ASP A 733 -11.34 -39.76 -48.39
N GLU A 734 -10.13 -40.07 -47.92
CA GLU A 734 -9.13 -39.09 -47.50
C GLU A 734 -8.70 -38.18 -48.67
N LEU A 735 -8.34 -38.76 -49.82
CA LEU A 735 -7.98 -38.02 -51.03
C LEU A 735 -9.13 -37.11 -51.51
N LYS A 736 -10.38 -37.60 -51.55
CA LYS A 736 -11.55 -36.78 -51.91
C LYS A 736 -11.72 -35.60 -50.97
N THR A 737 -11.63 -35.83 -49.65
CA THR A 737 -11.76 -34.77 -48.64
C THR A 737 -10.67 -33.71 -48.79
N ALA A 738 -9.42 -34.11 -49.01
CA ALA A 738 -8.32 -33.17 -49.24
C ALA A 738 -8.48 -32.35 -50.53
N CYS A 739 -8.94 -32.97 -51.61
CA CYS A 739 -9.28 -32.29 -52.87
C CYS A 739 -10.47 -31.34 -52.73
N GLU A 740 -11.49 -31.70 -51.93
CA GLU A 740 -12.66 -30.87 -51.64
C GLU A 740 -12.27 -29.58 -50.90
N ILE A 741 -11.48 -29.72 -49.82
CA ILE A 741 -10.93 -28.58 -49.06
C ILE A 741 -10.12 -27.67 -49.97
N HIS A 742 -9.21 -28.22 -50.77
CA HIS A 742 -8.40 -27.40 -51.68
C HIS A 742 -9.24 -26.69 -52.76
N PHE A 743 -10.27 -27.35 -53.30
CA PHE A 743 -11.18 -26.74 -54.26
C PHE A 743 -11.95 -25.56 -53.64
N ARG A 744 -12.51 -25.75 -52.44
CA ARG A 744 -13.29 -24.74 -51.72
C ARG A 744 -12.43 -23.55 -51.29
N ASP A 745 -11.28 -23.82 -50.66
CA ASP A 745 -10.52 -22.80 -49.92
C ASP A 745 -9.44 -22.12 -50.77
N TYR A 746 -9.03 -22.72 -51.90
CA TYR A 746 -8.02 -22.14 -52.80
C TYR A 746 -8.56 -21.91 -54.22
N CYS A 747 -9.15 -22.93 -54.86
CA CYS A 747 -9.54 -22.81 -56.28
C CYS A 747 -10.68 -21.82 -56.52
N VAL A 748 -11.74 -21.83 -55.69
CA VAL A 748 -12.87 -20.91 -55.83
C VAL A 748 -12.46 -19.44 -55.58
N PRO A 749 -11.77 -19.07 -54.47
CA PRO A 749 -11.29 -17.71 -54.27
C PRO A 749 -10.34 -17.21 -55.37
N LYS A 750 -9.46 -18.08 -55.88
CA LYS A 750 -8.52 -17.74 -56.97
C LYS A 750 -9.25 -17.41 -58.29
N ASN A 751 -10.30 -18.15 -58.63
CA ASN A 751 -11.14 -17.87 -59.79
C ASN A 751 -11.97 -16.58 -59.61
N GLN A 752 -12.50 -16.33 -58.40
CA GLN A 752 -13.22 -15.10 -58.07
C GLN A 752 -12.32 -13.86 -58.21
N ARG A 753 -11.08 -13.90 -57.70
CA ARG A 753 -10.11 -12.79 -57.82
C ARG A 753 -9.84 -12.41 -59.28
N ARG A 754 -9.58 -13.40 -60.15
CA ARG A 754 -9.40 -13.15 -61.60
C ARG A 754 -10.64 -12.54 -62.25
N ARG A 755 -11.84 -12.97 -61.88
CA ARG A 755 -13.10 -12.38 -62.39
C ARG A 755 -13.36 -10.96 -61.86
N SER A 756 -12.87 -10.61 -60.66
CA SER A 756 -12.89 -9.21 -60.20
C SER A 756 -11.83 -8.36 -60.89
N GLU A 757 -10.61 -8.86 -61.06
CA GLU A 757 -9.51 -8.18 -61.76
C GLU A 757 -9.90 -7.84 -63.22
N TRP A 758 -10.53 -8.77 -63.93
CA TRP A 758 -11.07 -8.54 -65.28
C TRP A 758 -12.29 -7.60 -65.32
N ARG A 759 -13.05 -7.48 -64.21
CA ARG A 759 -14.17 -6.53 -64.08
C ARG A 759 -13.70 -5.12 -63.74
N SER A 760 -12.59 -4.95 -63.00
CA SER A 760 -12.05 -3.61 -62.69
C SER A 760 -11.56 -2.84 -63.93
N ASP A 761 -11.17 -3.53 -65.00
CA ASP A 761 -10.83 -2.90 -66.29
C ASP A 761 -12.08 -2.45 -67.09
N MET A 762 -13.30 -2.76 -66.63
CA MET A 762 -14.56 -2.38 -67.28
C MET A 762 -15.53 -1.65 -66.34
N THR A 763 -15.56 -0.31 -66.48
CA THR A 763 -16.65 0.63 -66.14
C THR A 763 -16.50 1.44 -64.84
N VAL A 764 -16.21 2.73 -65.01
CA VAL A 764 -16.51 3.82 -64.06
C VAL A 764 -17.91 4.37 -64.36
N LEU A 765 -18.78 4.57 -63.35
CA LEU A 765 -19.80 5.65 -63.21
C LEU A 765 -20.90 5.36 -62.15
N GLY A 766 -21.27 6.39 -61.35
CA GLY A 766 -22.51 6.46 -60.53
C GLY A 766 -22.40 5.92 -59.08
N VAL A 767 -22.53 6.63 -57.93
CA VAL A 767 -23.06 7.96 -57.47
C VAL A 767 -24.47 7.91 -56.80
N VAL A 768 -24.59 8.55 -55.59
CA VAL A 768 -25.77 8.69 -54.66
C VAL A 768 -26.19 7.40 -53.91
N GLY A 769 -26.58 7.34 -52.62
CA GLY A 769 -26.82 8.30 -51.51
C GLY A 769 -28.09 7.89 -50.71
N VAL A 770 -28.56 8.46 -49.57
CA VAL A 770 -28.14 9.54 -48.63
C VAL A 770 -28.87 9.32 -47.27
N GLY A 771 -28.28 9.67 -46.10
CA GLY A 771 -29.02 9.89 -44.82
C GLY A 771 -28.31 9.35 -43.54
N THR A 772 -27.66 10.14 -42.68
CA THR A 772 -28.15 11.10 -41.64
C THR A 772 -28.68 10.49 -40.32
N ALA A 773 -27.95 10.67 -39.20
CA ALA A 773 -28.42 10.96 -37.81
C ALA A 773 -27.58 10.31 -36.65
N VAL A 774 -26.42 10.92 -36.34
CA VAL A 774 -26.00 11.49 -35.02
C VAL A 774 -26.45 10.88 -33.65
N LEU A 775 -25.44 10.57 -32.81
CA LEU A 775 -25.35 10.52 -31.30
C LEU A 775 -26.04 9.41 -30.46
N GLY A 776 -25.39 9.03 -29.33
CA GLY A 776 -25.97 8.21 -28.23
C GLY A 776 -25.07 7.09 -27.65
N GLY A 777 -23.90 7.40 -27.05
CA GLY A 777 -22.86 6.42 -26.68
C GLY A 777 -22.84 5.91 -25.23
N LEU A 778 -23.88 5.19 -24.80
CA LEU A 778 -24.02 4.40 -23.55
C LEU A 778 -23.58 5.01 -22.19
N ILE A 779 -24.61 5.43 -21.46
CA ILE A 779 -24.73 5.76 -20.04
C ILE A 779 -23.85 6.95 -19.59
N GLY A 780 -24.15 8.21 -19.95
CA GLY A 780 -24.97 8.78 -21.06
C GLY A 780 -26.25 8.07 -21.49
N ALA A 781 -27.35 8.26 -20.75
CA ALA A 781 -28.50 7.35 -20.54
C ALA A 781 -28.28 6.52 -19.26
N LEU A 782 -28.20 7.15 -18.08
CA LEU A 782 -29.07 8.23 -17.62
C LEU A 782 -28.47 9.64 -17.65
N VAL A 783 -29.33 10.61 -17.98
CA VAL A 783 -29.20 12.08 -17.85
C VAL A 783 -28.03 12.73 -18.62
N ASN A 784 -28.39 13.58 -19.58
CA ASN A 784 -28.10 15.00 -19.51
C ASN A 784 -29.10 15.75 -20.41
N ASP A 785 -29.68 16.80 -19.85
CA ASP A 785 -30.58 17.72 -20.53
C ASP A 785 -29.87 18.53 -21.62
N ASP A 786 -30.65 18.92 -22.63
CA ASP A 786 -30.52 20.20 -23.37
C ASP A 786 -31.70 20.33 -24.37
N GLU A 787 -32.92 20.56 -23.85
CA GLU A 787 -33.99 21.21 -24.62
C GLU A 787 -34.20 22.65 -24.11
N GLU A 788 -33.64 23.64 -24.82
CA GLU A 788 -34.31 24.93 -24.98
C GLU A 788 -35.16 24.90 -26.26
N PRO A 789 -36.49 24.98 -26.17
CA PRO A 789 -37.34 25.39 -27.28
C PRO A 789 -37.61 26.89 -27.19
N SER A 790 -36.96 27.67 -28.04
CA SER A 790 -37.28 29.08 -28.27
C SER A 790 -38.78 29.25 -28.57
N GLY A 791 -39.43 30.21 -27.92
CA GLY A 791 -40.86 30.47 -28.14
C GLY A 791 -41.19 30.90 -29.58
N SER A 792 -42.18 30.25 -30.19
CA SER A 792 -42.85 30.79 -31.38
C SER A 792 -44.38 30.74 -31.22
N THR A 793 -45.00 31.89 -31.41
CA THR A 793 -46.44 32.09 -31.34
C THR A 793 -47.15 31.66 -32.64
N SER A 794 -48.15 30.76 -32.57
CA SER A 794 -49.37 30.92 -33.39
C SER A 794 -50.58 30.05 -32.98
N LYS A 795 -51.62 30.74 -32.50
CA LYS A 795 -53.07 30.56 -32.78
C LYS A 795 -53.80 29.22 -32.54
N ALA A 796 -54.86 29.38 -31.72
CA ALA A 796 -56.14 28.64 -31.72
C ALA A 796 -56.09 27.16 -31.24
N THR A 797 -57.06 26.64 -30.47
CA THR A 797 -58.45 27.09 -30.22
C THR A 797 -58.89 26.73 -28.78
N SER A 798 -59.97 27.34 -28.27
CA SER A 798 -60.91 26.89 -27.19
C SER A 798 -60.58 25.60 -26.39
N THR A 799 -60.73 25.54 -25.05
CA THR A 799 -61.97 25.86 -24.30
C THR A 799 -61.72 26.17 -22.79
N SER A 800 -62.68 26.87 -22.19
CA SER A 800 -62.95 27.01 -20.73
C SER A 800 -62.97 25.66 -19.96
N THR A 801 -62.69 25.56 -18.64
CA THR A 801 -63.56 26.08 -17.54
C THR A 801 -62.94 26.09 -16.13
N SER A 802 -63.01 27.26 -15.47
CA SER A 802 -63.47 27.55 -14.08
C SER A 802 -62.99 26.76 -12.82
N LYS A 803 -62.61 27.57 -11.80
CA LYS A 803 -62.93 27.44 -10.34
C LYS A 803 -62.26 26.26 -9.59
N LYS A 804 -61.87 26.37 -8.31
CA LYS A 804 -62.31 27.30 -7.24
C LYS A 804 -61.27 27.42 -6.10
N GLU A 805 -61.47 28.46 -5.29
CA GLU A 805 -61.21 28.64 -3.84
C GLU A 805 -60.99 27.33 -3.02
N SER A 806 -60.25 27.28 -1.90
CA SER A 806 -60.26 28.26 -0.80
C SER A 806 -59.07 28.21 0.18
N SER A 807 -58.85 29.35 0.83
CA SER A 807 -58.06 29.66 2.04
C SER A 807 -58.03 28.63 3.20
N HIS A 808 -56.94 28.63 3.99
CA HIS A 808 -56.98 29.18 5.37
C HIS A 808 -55.60 29.43 6.02
N SER A 809 -55.61 30.35 6.99
CA SER A 809 -54.56 30.79 7.92
C SER A 809 -53.95 29.67 8.81
N ARG A 810 -52.88 29.82 9.62
CA ARG A 810 -52.55 30.97 10.51
C ARG A 810 -51.16 30.84 11.22
N LYS A 811 -50.42 31.96 11.31
CA LYS A 811 -49.57 32.49 12.43
C LYS A 811 -48.47 31.69 13.17
N GLU A 812 -47.37 32.42 13.43
CA GLU A 812 -46.51 32.46 14.65
C GLU A 812 -45.58 31.24 14.91
N THR A 813 -44.30 31.35 15.35
CA THR A 813 -43.49 32.46 15.95
C THR A 813 -41.97 32.23 15.77
N ASN A 814 -41.15 33.31 15.70
CA ASN A 814 -39.68 33.32 15.91
C ASN A 814 -39.34 33.47 17.43
N PRO A 815 -38.05 33.53 17.85
CA PRO A 815 -36.90 32.64 17.67
C PRO A 815 -36.52 32.01 19.08
N PRO A 816 -35.32 31.45 19.38
CA PRO A 816 -33.96 31.95 19.12
C PRO A 816 -33.27 31.31 17.91
#